data_AF-A0A1Z9AWZ0-F1
#
_entry.id   AF-A0A1Z9AWZ0-F1
#
_cell.length_a   1.000
_cell.length_b   1.000
_cell.length_c   1.000
_cell.angle_alpha   90.00
_cell.angle_beta   90.00
_cell.angle_gamma   90.00
#
_symmetry.space_group_name_H-M   'P 1'
#
loop_
_entity.id
_entity.type
_entity.pdbx_description
1 polymer ?
#
loop_
_entity_poly.entity_id
_entity_poly.type
_entity_poly.pdbx_seq_one_letter_code
_entity_poly.pdbx_strand_id
1 'polypeptide(L)'
;MATSPQRVLLRVANGKVNGFSQDDAPKSSSSLSLRAMRRGPCRSPSAAFDLNQRMNRETMQMQPSTDPPRAHSLSAPRHSRLACLLAGLCSFFVIACENSSDTPVSLSAPDPAEGIQILYPLDQTVFPPEIIAPTWRWTDARAETVRWKIRLGPSAASRGRVIEAFSAVPSWRPSPEDWSSFKEWSLGHATEVQIVGLDAEGIAVSSAQQKLRTSKDPVGDAIFYREVPLPFIEAVQDPARIRWRFGSIDSETAPPIVLENLPVCGNCHSFSGDGTLLGLDVDYGNDKGGYAVLPVSEQMVLNDEKIITWSDYKREDGEATFGLLSQISPDGRYVISTVKDRAVFVATPEIAFSQLFFPIKGILVVYDTETGQYFPLPGADDPEYVQSNPTWSPDGKTIVFARTEVYRKESIESAPGILLNENDVPEFVEDREPFKFDLYQVPFNEGRGGEAKPLLGASHNGMSNFFAKYSPDGRWIIYCQAENYMLLMPDSELYIIPAEGGDPRRLQANTPLMNSWHSWSSNSRWLVFSSKANTPYTQLFLTHINEAGESSPAVVLDRFTAKDRAANIPEFVPLRPDSIAKIREEFLDAYSFLRAGMANERTGDYPGAIRAYRRGLESEPKNPELLNSLGFSLFQLGRSEEAIETLEAAVEVDPTHWKAHNNLALASVDLGELELAEAHYRESLALEPQPAIYNDLGFVLERLGMPDDAQEMYRASLALTPEASRTHYNLAASLARSGDDVEAEKHFAQALSLSPSFQAHIGMAVILRRRGQTEEAIRHLRDAIRIEPSESVAYEQLGDLFRDQGRFKEAAEQYRQANRLKPSVGIRQKLDSTLAEGSPQVRSGADVRPTKQHNESAGRL
;
A
#
# COMPACT_ATOMS: atom_id res chain seq x y z
N MET A 1 -7.90 51.90 -8.93
CA MET A 1 -6.99 51.16 -8.03
C MET A 1 -7.36 49.70 -8.13
N ALA A 2 -6.36 48.86 -8.37
CA ALA A 2 -6.47 47.48 -8.82
C ALA A 2 -7.33 46.59 -7.90
N THR A 3 -8.30 45.90 -8.49
CA THR A 3 -9.05 44.81 -7.86
C THR A 3 -8.36 43.49 -8.18
N SER A 4 -7.90 42.82 -7.14
CA SER A 4 -7.31 41.48 -7.15
C SER A 4 -8.34 40.43 -7.65
N PRO A 5 -7.96 39.46 -8.49
CA PRO A 5 -8.88 38.42 -8.95
C PRO A 5 -9.19 37.46 -7.80
N GLN A 6 -10.47 37.37 -7.44
CA GLN A 6 -10.97 36.31 -6.56
C GLN A 6 -10.82 34.97 -7.27
N ARG A 7 -9.95 34.09 -6.75
CA ARG A 7 -9.99 32.65 -7.03
C ARG A 7 -11.41 32.16 -6.74
N VAL A 8 -12.14 31.80 -7.79
CA VAL A 8 -13.46 31.17 -7.66
C VAL A 8 -13.19 29.69 -7.43
N LEU A 9 -13.35 29.27 -6.18
CA LEU A 9 -13.52 27.87 -5.82
C LEU A 9 -14.70 27.30 -6.63
N LEU A 10 -14.42 26.48 -7.62
CA LEU A 10 -15.27 25.35 -8.01
C LEU A 10 -15.39 24.45 -6.77
N ARG A 11 -16.23 24.83 -5.80
CA ARG A 11 -16.79 23.86 -4.85
C ARG A 11 -17.76 23.01 -5.65
N VAL A 12 -17.20 21.99 -6.30
CA VAL A 12 -17.90 20.74 -6.57
C VAL A 12 -18.51 20.36 -5.22
N ALA A 13 -19.84 20.48 -5.11
CA ALA A 13 -20.55 19.96 -3.97
C ALA A 13 -20.10 18.50 -3.79
N ASN A 14 -19.73 18.14 -2.55
CA ASN A 14 -19.49 16.75 -2.16
C ASN A 14 -20.73 15.92 -2.50
N GLY A 15 -20.74 15.42 -3.72
CA GLY A 15 -21.68 14.51 -4.32
C GLY A 15 -20.84 13.81 -5.37
N LYS A 16 -20.68 12.50 -5.21
CA LYS A 16 -19.96 11.63 -6.13
C LYS A 16 -20.17 12.13 -7.56
N VAL A 17 -19.08 12.46 -8.24
CA VAL A 17 -19.10 12.58 -9.69
C VAL A 17 -19.47 11.19 -10.19
N ASN A 18 -20.76 10.97 -10.46
CA ASN A 18 -21.20 9.85 -11.27
C ASN A 18 -20.79 10.17 -12.71
N GLY A 19 -19.50 9.99 -12.99
CA GLY A 19 -19.01 9.78 -14.34
C GLY A 19 -19.37 8.35 -14.72
N PHE A 20 -20.42 8.24 -15.54
CA PHE A 20 -20.80 7.15 -16.45
C PHE A 20 -20.39 5.70 -16.13
N SER A 21 -21.39 4.80 -16.16
CA SER A 21 -21.16 3.36 -16.33
C SER A 21 -20.32 3.12 -17.59
N GLN A 22 -19.10 2.60 -17.43
CA GLN A 22 -18.26 2.11 -18.52
C GLN A 22 -18.45 0.60 -18.68
N ASP A 23 -19.65 0.21 -19.07
CA ASP A 23 -19.83 -1.02 -19.84
C ASP A 23 -19.56 -0.66 -21.30
N ASP A 24 -18.31 -0.77 -21.73
CA ASP A 24 -17.94 -1.01 -23.13
C ASP A 24 -16.42 -1.20 -23.23
N ALA A 25 -15.99 -2.44 -22.98
CA ALA A 25 -14.73 -2.93 -23.55
C ALA A 25 -14.88 -2.98 -25.09
N PRO A 26 -13.83 -2.65 -25.87
CA PRO A 26 -13.93 -2.67 -27.33
C PRO A 26 -14.22 -4.09 -27.83
N LYS A 27 -15.42 -4.32 -28.35
CA LYS A 27 -15.74 -5.47 -29.20
C LYS A 27 -15.04 -5.28 -30.55
N SER A 28 -13.84 -5.82 -30.72
CA SER A 28 -13.20 -5.91 -32.03
C SER A 28 -13.73 -7.12 -32.81
N SER A 29 -14.78 -6.90 -33.60
CA SER A 29 -15.13 -7.78 -34.71
C SER A 29 -14.29 -7.40 -35.94
N SER A 30 -13.33 -8.25 -36.32
CA SER A 30 -12.96 -8.39 -37.74
C SER A 30 -12.43 -9.79 -38.02
N SER A 31 -13.33 -10.62 -38.56
CA SER A 31 -12.99 -11.85 -39.27
C SER A 31 -12.31 -11.49 -40.59
N LEU A 32 -11.01 -11.76 -40.72
CA LEU A 32 -10.34 -11.84 -42.02
C LEU A 32 -9.58 -13.16 -42.11
N SER A 33 -10.08 -14.01 -43.01
CA SER A 33 -9.54 -15.32 -43.30
C SER A 33 -8.14 -15.20 -43.89
N LEU A 34 -7.13 -15.81 -43.26
CA LEU A 34 -5.82 -16.00 -43.87
C LEU A 34 -5.73 -17.44 -44.40
N ARG A 35 -5.99 -17.56 -45.70
CA ARG A 35 -5.66 -18.72 -46.51
C ARG A 35 -4.15 -18.92 -46.53
N ALA A 36 -3.77 -20.17 -46.31
CA ALA A 36 -2.41 -20.70 -46.47
C ALA A 36 -1.77 -20.34 -47.82
N MET A 37 -0.52 -19.86 -47.78
CA MET A 37 0.44 -20.10 -48.86
C MET A 37 1.79 -20.51 -48.28
N ARG A 38 2.17 -21.75 -48.60
CA ARG A 38 3.52 -22.30 -48.48
C ARG A 38 4.49 -21.55 -49.40
N ARG A 39 5.74 -21.36 -48.96
CA ARG A 39 6.98 -21.74 -49.67
C ARG A 39 8.21 -21.41 -48.79
N GLY A 40 9.09 -22.39 -48.66
CA GLY A 40 10.35 -22.29 -47.91
C GLY A 40 11.50 -21.66 -48.72
N PRO A 41 12.75 -22.11 -48.52
CA PRO A 41 13.77 -21.32 -47.81
C PRO A 41 14.93 -20.90 -48.72
N CYS A 42 15.68 -19.85 -48.36
CA CYS A 42 17.10 -19.72 -48.73
C CYS A 42 17.84 -18.57 -48.04
N ARG A 43 18.91 -18.96 -47.34
CA ARG A 43 20.31 -18.45 -47.40
C ARG A 43 20.62 -16.99 -47.07
N SER A 44 21.46 -16.86 -46.03
CA SER A 44 22.45 -15.79 -45.82
C SER A 44 23.48 -15.73 -46.97
N PRO A 45 24.25 -14.62 -47.15
CA PRO A 45 25.48 -14.45 -46.37
C PRO A 45 25.96 -12.99 -46.07
N SER A 46 26.68 -12.88 -44.95
CA SER A 46 27.95 -12.16 -44.68
C SER A 46 28.27 -10.73 -45.19
N ALA A 47 28.69 -9.91 -44.22
CA ALA A 47 29.96 -9.17 -44.12
C ALA A 47 30.12 -7.76 -44.74
N ALA A 48 30.41 -6.84 -43.79
CA ALA A 48 31.45 -5.80 -43.79
C ALA A 48 31.35 -4.63 -44.78
N PHE A 49 31.31 -3.39 -44.24
CA PHE A 49 32.21 -2.32 -44.64
C PHE A 49 32.33 -1.25 -43.54
N ASP A 50 33.56 -0.77 -43.39
CA ASP A 50 34.08 0.12 -42.36
C ASP A 50 34.45 1.49 -42.98
N LEU A 51 34.56 2.52 -42.13
CA LEU A 51 35.30 3.79 -42.28
C LEU A 51 34.86 4.90 -43.25
N ASN A 52 34.51 6.09 -42.70
CA ASN A 52 35.30 7.34 -42.67
C ASN A 52 34.38 8.56 -42.38
N GLN A 53 34.57 9.29 -41.27
CA GLN A 53 35.46 10.45 -41.02
C GLN A 53 34.98 11.84 -41.49
N ARG A 54 34.93 12.77 -40.50
CA ARG A 54 35.31 14.22 -40.52
C ARG A 54 34.34 15.17 -41.24
N MET A 55 34.07 16.43 -40.84
CA MET A 55 34.70 17.49 -40.01
C MET A 55 33.63 18.63 -39.91
N ASN A 56 33.40 19.42 -38.84
CA ASN A 56 34.11 20.62 -38.33
C ASN A 56 33.22 21.25 -37.21
N ARG A 57 33.69 21.61 -36.00
CA ARG A 57 34.33 22.89 -35.53
C ARG A 57 33.38 24.12 -35.64
N GLU A 58 33.16 24.99 -34.64
CA GLU A 58 34.08 25.74 -33.75
C GLU A 58 33.46 26.30 -32.43
N THR A 59 34.30 26.34 -31.37
CA THR A 59 34.51 27.34 -30.25
C THR A 59 33.36 27.87 -29.38
N MET A 60 33.49 27.94 -28.03
CA MET A 60 34.35 28.90 -27.29
C MET A 60 34.62 28.50 -25.80
N GLN A 61 35.74 28.99 -25.28
CA GLN A 61 36.49 28.64 -24.04
C GLN A 61 35.90 29.16 -22.72
N MET A 62 36.23 28.50 -21.58
CA MET A 62 37.08 29.06 -20.50
C MET A 62 37.49 27.98 -19.47
N GLN A 63 38.78 27.98 -19.11
CA GLN A 63 39.45 27.27 -17.99
C GLN A 63 40.26 28.34 -17.22
N PRO A 64 40.64 28.15 -15.92
CA PRO A 64 41.87 27.39 -15.57
C PRO A 64 41.73 26.51 -14.28
N SER A 65 42.28 25.28 -14.23
CA SER A 65 43.60 24.84 -13.66
C SER A 65 43.69 24.93 -12.11
N THR A 66 44.16 23.94 -11.35
CA THR A 66 45.40 23.14 -11.42
C THR A 66 45.31 21.85 -10.58
N ASP A 67 46.23 20.92 -10.85
CA ASP A 67 46.27 19.50 -10.45
C ASP A 67 47.65 19.20 -9.75
N PRO A 68 48.11 17.96 -9.51
CA PRO A 68 48.35 17.26 -8.23
C PRO A 68 49.86 17.07 -7.88
N PRO A 69 50.32 16.04 -7.10
CA PRO A 69 50.73 14.77 -7.74
C PRO A 69 50.72 13.46 -6.89
N ARG A 70 50.89 12.33 -7.60
CA ARG A 70 51.22 10.95 -7.13
C ARG A 70 52.73 10.76 -6.86
N ALA A 71 53.12 9.72 -6.09
CA ALA A 71 54.39 8.99 -6.29
C ALA A 71 54.41 7.57 -5.68
N HIS A 72 55.24 6.70 -6.27
CA HIS A 72 55.40 5.25 -6.12
C HIS A 72 56.44 4.79 -5.05
N SER A 73 56.25 3.56 -4.56
CA SER A 73 57.21 2.47 -4.21
C SER A 73 58.61 2.72 -3.60
N LEU A 74 58.97 1.98 -2.53
CA LEU A 74 60.04 0.93 -2.47
C LEU A 74 60.58 0.66 -1.04
N SER A 75 60.89 -0.62 -0.79
CA SER A 75 61.99 -1.17 0.03
C SER A 75 61.87 -1.33 1.57
N ALA A 76 62.00 -2.61 2.00
CA ALA A 76 62.65 -3.06 3.26
C ALA A 76 64.20 -2.97 3.10
N PRO A 77 65.11 -3.33 4.06
CA PRO A 77 64.94 -4.09 5.32
C PRO A 77 65.82 -3.62 6.53
N ARG A 78 65.72 -4.29 7.69
CA ARG A 78 66.82 -5.01 8.40
C ARG A 78 66.61 -5.19 9.92
N HIS A 79 67.03 -6.37 10.36
CA HIS A 79 67.11 -6.91 11.72
C HIS A 79 68.14 -6.24 12.63
N SER A 80 67.94 -6.35 13.96
CA SER A 80 68.90 -6.82 15.01
C SER A 80 68.19 -6.75 16.37
N ARG A 81 67.82 -7.84 17.07
CA ARG A 81 68.58 -8.83 17.88
C ARG A 81 69.25 -8.30 19.16
N LEU A 82 69.01 -9.08 20.23
CA LEU A 82 69.59 -9.15 21.59
C LEU A 82 69.07 -8.15 22.64
N ALA A 83 68.75 -8.47 23.90
CA ALA A 83 68.69 -9.64 24.80
C ALA A 83 69.30 -9.25 26.16
N CYS A 84 68.83 -9.94 27.21
CA CYS A 84 69.31 -10.02 28.61
C CYS A 84 68.65 -9.04 29.61
N LEU A 85 67.80 -9.52 30.54
CA LEU A 85 68.09 -10.33 31.77
C LEU A 85 68.97 -9.58 32.78
N LEU A 86 68.40 -9.12 33.91
CA LEU A 86 68.47 -9.84 35.19
C LEU A 86 67.84 -9.06 36.36
N ALA A 87 67.32 -9.85 37.29
CA ALA A 87 66.73 -9.48 38.56
C ALA A 87 67.77 -9.08 39.62
N GLY A 88 67.33 -8.37 40.66
CA GLY A 88 68.11 -8.18 41.89
C GLY A 88 67.35 -7.40 42.97
N LEU A 89 67.08 -8.07 44.07
CA LEU A 89 66.23 -7.72 45.22
C LEU A 89 66.96 -6.93 46.34
N CYS A 90 66.14 -6.40 47.26
CA CYS A 90 66.34 -6.01 48.68
C CYS A 90 66.64 -4.53 48.99
N SER A 91 65.67 -3.76 49.53
CA SER A 91 65.32 -3.56 50.98
C SER A 91 66.21 -2.46 51.63
N PHE A 92 65.79 -1.42 52.37
CA PHE A 92 64.66 -1.12 53.27
C PHE A 92 64.57 0.42 53.52
N PHE A 93 63.43 0.88 54.09
CA PHE A 93 63.12 2.14 54.82
C PHE A 93 62.39 3.32 54.13
N VAL A 94 61.04 3.21 54.15
CA VAL A 94 60.00 4.12 54.69
C VAL A 94 60.15 5.64 54.48
N ILE A 95 59.20 6.23 53.73
CA ILE A 95 58.25 7.28 54.18
C ILE A 95 56.98 7.19 53.30
N ALA A 96 55.84 7.40 53.95
CA ALA A 96 54.48 7.15 53.52
C ALA A 96 54.00 7.93 52.28
N CYS A 97 53.12 7.29 51.50
CA CYS A 97 51.90 7.90 50.95
C CYS A 97 50.90 6.77 50.63
N GLU A 98 49.69 6.93 51.14
CA GLU A 98 48.54 6.03 51.00
C GLU A 98 48.15 5.86 49.52
N ASN A 99 47.93 4.62 49.10
CA ASN A 99 47.01 4.32 48.01
C ASN A 99 46.34 2.98 48.35
N SER A 100 45.05 3.07 48.66
CA SER A 100 44.18 1.96 48.99
C SER A 100 44.12 0.95 47.85
N SER A 101 44.32 -0.30 48.23
CA SER A 101 44.19 -1.52 47.44
C SER A 101 42.79 -1.69 46.84
N ASP A 102 42.72 -1.88 45.51
CA ASP A 102 41.58 -2.51 44.83
C ASP A 102 41.51 -3.99 45.21
N THR A 103 40.71 -4.30 46.24
CA THR A 103 40.19 -5.65 46.46
C THR A 103 39.01 -5.89 45.51
N PRO A 104 38.94 -7.01 44.77
CA PRO A 104 37.76 -7.33 43.98
C PRO A 104 36.61 -7.63 44.95
N VAL A 105 35.65 -6.70 45.03
CA VAL A 105 34.41 -6.92 45.76
C VAL A 105 33.64 -8.02 45.04
N SER A 106 33.53 -9.17 45.70
CA SER A 106 32.59 -10.22 45.32
C SER A 106 31.18 -9.68 45.56
N LEU A 107 30.54 -9.21 44.50
CA LEU A 107 29.14 -8.77 44.52
C LEU A 107 28.25 -10.00 44.37
N SER A 108 27.68 -10.47 45.48
CA SER A 108 26.53 -11.38 45.42
C SER A 108 25.35 -10.65 44.79
N ALA A 109 24.81 -11.20 43.70
CA ALA A 109 23.65 -10.67 43.03
C ALA A 109 22.42 -10.62 43.98
N PRO A 110 21.60 -9.56 43.94
CA PRO A 110 20.32 -9.52 44.65
C PRO A 110 19.34 -10.58 44.11
N ASP A 111 18.36 -10.94 44.94
CA ASP A 111 17.38 -12.01 44.71
C ASP A 111 16.60 -11.81 43.39
N PRO A 112 16.38 -12.84 42.54
CA PRO A 112 15.85 -12.69 41.17
C PRO A 112 14.40 -12.18 41.06
N ALA A 113 13.67 -12.06 42.16
CA ALA A 113 12.22 -11.92 42.16
C ALA A 113 11.71 -10.50 41.84
N GLU A 114 12.55 -9.45 41.89
CA GLU A 114 12.18 -8.06 41.53
C GLU A 114 13.37 -7.32 40.88
N GLY A 115 13.81 -7.80 39.70
CA GLY A 115 15.02 -7.33 39.01
C GLY A 115 14.85 -7.10 37.50
N ILE A 116 15.98 -6.99 36.78
CA ILE A 116 16.03 -6.71 35.33
C ILE A 116 15.29 -7.80 34.53
N GLN A 117 14.41 -7.41 33.61
CA GLN A 117 13.80 -8.33 32.64
C GLN A 117 14.46 -8.14 31.28
N ILE A 118 15.25 -9.12 30.84
CA ILE A 118 15.83 -9.11 29.50
C ILE A 118 14.75 -9.47 28.49
N LEU A 119 14.43 -8.53 27.60
CA LEU A 119 13.40 -8.66 26.58
C LEU A 119 13.93 -9.33 25.31
N TYR A 120 15.20 -9.08 24.99
CA TYR A 120 15.89 -9.71 23.85
C TYR A 120 17.42 -9.56 24.01
N PRO A 121 18.23 -10.58 23.69
CA PRO A 121 17.86 -11.96 23.37
C PRO A 121 17.10 -12.67 24.50
N LEU A 122 16.43 -13.78 24.18
CA LEU A 122 15.77 -14.61 25.20
C LEU A 122 16.75 -15.66 25.72
N ASP A 123 16.49 -16.18 26.92
CA ASP A 123 17.33 -17.25 27.48
C ASP A 123 17.32 -18.49 26.56
N GLN A 124 18.47 -19.15 26.42
CA GLN A 124 18.72 -20.27 25.50
C GLN A 124 18.71 -19.93 24.00
N THR A 125 18.69 -18.65 23.61
CA THR A 125 18.83 -18.29 22.19
C THR A 125 20.11 -18.88 21.58
N VAL A 126 19.97 -19.43 20.37
CA VAL A 126 21.05 -19.97 19.54
C VAL A 126 21.26 -19.03 18.35
N PHE A 127 22.46 -18.47 18.23
CA PHE A 127 22.82 -17.58 17.11
C PHE A 127 23.55 -18.34 15.99
N PRO A 128 23.28 -18.02 14.71
CA PRO A 128 24.12 -18.47 13.61
C PRO A 128 25.57 -17.96 13.76
N PRO A 129 26.59 -18.74 13.34
CA PRO A 129 27.99 -18.33 13.42
C PRO A 129 28.30 -17.07 12.58
N GLU A 130 27.59 -16.84 11.48
CA GLU A 130 27.78 -15.70 10.58
C GLU A 130 26.95 -14.46 10.97
N ILE A 131 25.96 -14.60 11.86
CA ILE A 131 25.09 -13.47 12.21
C ILE A 131 25.91 -12.34 12.85
N ILE A 132 25.51 -11.12 12.53
CA ILE A 132 26.04 -9.89 13.14
C ILE A 132 25.57 -9.70 14.59
N ALA A 133 26.12 -8.69 15.28
CA ALA A 133 25.75 -8.37 16.65
C ALA A 133 24.29 -7.90 16.78
N PRO A 134 23.44 -8.59 17.55
CA PRO A 134 22.08 -8.13 17.82
C PRO A 134 22.06 -6.92 18.78
N THR A 135 20.99 -6.15 18.75
CA THR A 135 20.73 -5.10 19.76
C THR A 135 19.96 -5.69 20.93
N TRP A 136 20.59 -5.74 22.10
CA TRP A 136 20.01 -6.28 23.31
C TRP A 136 19.13 -5.23 23.98
N ARG A 137 18.04 -5.68 24.59
CA ARG A 137 17.02 -4.83 25.21
C ARG A 137 16.53 -5.47 26.51
N TRP A 138 16.32 -4.64 27.52
CA TRP A 138 15.78 -5.07 28.81
C TRP A 138 14.91 -3.97 29.41
N THR A 139 14.24 -4.28 30.52
CA THR A 139 13.66 -3.30 31.43
C THR A 139 14.28 -3.49 32.81
N ASP A 140 14.29 -2.43 33.60
CA ASP A 140 14.74 -2.48 34.99
C ASP A 140 13.68 -1.78 35.84
N ALA A 141 13.12 -2.49 36.81
CA ALA A 141 12.08 -1.96 37.69
C ALA A 141 12.66 -1.05 38.79
N ARG A 142 13.98 -1.05 38.98
CA ARG A 142 14.66 -0.24 40.00
C ARG A 142 14.81 1.21 39.55
N ALA A 143 14.11 2.11 40.24
CA ALA A 143 14.17 3.55 39.98
C ALA A 143 15.55 4.16 40.32
N GLU A 144 16.33 3.49 41.17
CA GLU A 144 17.67 3.94 41.56
C GLU A 144 18.75 3.61 40.53
N THR A 145 18.45 2.76 39.52
CA THR A 145 19.43 2.41 38.48
C THR A 145 19.72 3.62 37.58
N VAL A 146 20.98 4.05 37.54
CA VAL A 146 21.44 5.13 36.65
C VAL A 146 22.20 4.60 35.42
N ARG A 147 22.74 3.39 35.50
CA ARG A 147 23.46 2.73 34.39
C ARG A 147 23.50 1.22 34.56
N TRP A 148 23.77 0.50 33.48
CA TRP A 148 23.89 -0.96 33.48
C TRP A 148 25.31 -1.40 33.11
N LYS A 149 25.83 -2.39 33.81
CA LYS A 149 27.04 -3.14 33.46
C LYS A 149 26.64 -4.44 32.77
N ILE A 150 27.14 -4.67 31.57
CA ILE A 150 26.94 -5.90 30.80
C ILE A 150 28.23 -6.70 30.85
N ARG A 151 28.14 -7.99 31.17
CA ARG A 151 29.27 -8.91 31.20
C ARG A 151 29.00 -10.10 30.29
N LEU A 152 29.90 -10.33 29.33
CA LEU A 152 29.92 -11.53 28.50
C LEU A 152 31.18 -12.32 28.81
N GLY A 153 31.03 -13.59 29.18
CA GLY A 153 32.20 -14.41 29.44
C GLY A 153 31.82 -15.80 29.90
N PRO A 154 32.78 -16.72 29.91
CA PRO A 154 32.54 -18.05 30.41
C PRO A 154 32.28 -17.97 31.93
N SER A 155 31.51 -18.92 32.48
CA SER A 155 31.09 -18.90 33.89
C SER A 155 32.28 -18.65 34.82
N ALA A 156 32.05 -18.01 35.98
CA ALA A 156 33.06 -17.59 36.96
C ALA A 156 34.07 -18.69 37.36
N ALA A 157 33.77 -19.97 37.11
CA ALA A 157 34.65 -21.12 37.31
C ALA A 157 35.76 -21.30 36.25
N SER A 158 35.78 -20.51 35.17
CA SER A 158 36.70 -20.68 34.04
C SER A 158 37.62 -19.47 33.85
N ARG A 159 38.91 -19.71 33.60
CA ARG A 159 39.90 -18.66 33.31
C ARG A 159 39.77 -18.24 31.83
N GLY A 160 39.00 -17.20 31.55
CA GLY A 160 38.84 -16.63 30.21
C GLY A 160 38.77 -15.10 30.21
N ARG A 161 38.98 -14.48 29.04
CA ARG A 161 38.71 -13.04 28.81
C ARG A 161 37.21 -12.81 29.04
N VAL A 162 36.86 -11.78 29.81
CA VAL A 162 35.48 -11.33 30.04
C VAL A 162 35.33 -9.98 29.35
N ILE A 163 34.27 -9.82 28.56
CA ILE A 163 33.88 -8.53 28.00
C ILE A 163 33.04 -7.82 29.05
N GLU A 164 33.43 -6.60 29.39
CA GLU A 164 32.65 -5.72 30.27
C GLU A 164 32.31 -4.45 29.50
N ALA A 165 31.02 -4.16 29.40
CA ALA A 165 30.50 -2.96 28.77
C ALA A 165 29.55 -2.22 29.73
N PHE A 166 29.32 -0.94 29.45
CA PHE A 166 28.37 -0.12 30.19
C PHE A 166 27.36 0.50 29.23
N SER A 167 26.12 0.62 29.68
CA SER A 167 25.07 1.36 28.97
C SER A 167 24.35 2.31 29.92
N ALA A 168 24.05 3.52 29.44
CA ALA A 168 23.24 4.51 30.15
C ALA A 168 21.74 4.36 29.85
N VAL A 169 21.37 3.46 28.94
CA VAL A 169 19.99 3.14 28.56
C VAL A 169 19.80 1.62 28.65
N PRO A 170 18.57 1.11 28.78
CA PRO A 170 18.33 -0.32 28.92
C PRO A 170 18.40 -1.07 27.57
N SER A 171 19.43 -0.75 26.79
CA SER A 171 19.78 -1.40 25.54
C SER A 171 21.29 -1.35 25.32
N TRP A 172 21.82 -2.34 24.61
CA TRP A 172 23.24 -2.39 24.26
C TRP A 172 23.45 -3.27 23.03
N ARG A 173 24.40 -2.88 22.17
CA ARG A 173 24.83 -3.69 21.02
C ARG A 173 26.33 -3.94 21.16
N PRO A 174 26.78 -5.20 21.21
CA PRO A 174 28.21 -5.52 21.23
C PRO A 174 28.93 -4.90 20.03
N SER A 175 30.19 -4.50 20.23
CA SER A 175 31.03 -4.14 19.09
C SER A 175 31.27 -5.36 18.19
N PRO A 176 31.62 -5.19 16.90
CA PRO A 176 31.94 -6.33 16.03
C PRO A 176 33.04 -7.23 16.60
N GLU A 177 34.06 -6.66 17.27
CA GLU A 177 35.14 -7.43 17.91
C GLU A 177 34.63 -8.24 19.11
N ASP A 178 33.85 -7.61 19.99
CA ASP A 178 33.26 -8.26 21.16
C ASP A 178 32.30 -9.37 20.74
N TRP A 179 31.52 -9.13 19.69
CA TRP A 179 30.60 -10.12 19.14
C TRP A 179 31.35 -11.31 18.53
N SER A 180 32.43 -11.07 17.78
CA SER A 180 33.27 -12.14 17.26
C SER A 180 33.85 -12.99 18.39
N SER A 181 34.38 -12.34 19.43
CA SER A 181 34.93 -13.02 20.61
C SER A 181 33.86 -13.86 21.34
N PHE A 182 32.66 -13.31 21.52
CA PHE A 182 31.53 -14.03 22.11
C PHE A 182 31.13 -15.26 21.28
N LYS A 183 31.05 -15.13 19.95
CA LYS A 183 30.70 -16.24 19.05
C LYS A 183 31.75 -17.35 19.10
N GLU A 184 33.03 -17.02 19.20
CA GLU A 184 34.11 -18.00 19.37
C GLU A 184 33.98 -18.77 20.68
N TRP A 185 33.71 -18.08 21.81
CA TRP A 185 33.57 -18.74 23.12
C TRP A 185 32.32 -19.59 23.24
N SER A 186 31.23 -19.13 22.66
CA SER A 186 29.92 -19.77 22.76
C SER A 186 29.64 -20.78 21.64
N LEU A 187 30.64 -21.07 20.79
CA LEU A 187 30.51 -22.04 19.70
C LEU A 187 30.24 -23.44 20.25
N GLY A 188 29.01 -23.92 20.06
CA GLY A 188 28.53 -25.24 20.49
C GLY A 188 28.32 -25.38 22.00
N HIS A 189 28.46 -24.31 22.79
CA HIS A 189 28.34 -24.35 24.25
C HIS A 189 27.59 -23.11 24.78
N ALA A 190 26.83 -23.29 25.85
CA ALA A 190 26.14 -22.18 26.50
C ALA A 190 27.13 -21.29 27.27
N THR A 191 27.09 -19.99 26.99
CA THR A 191 27.89 -18.95 27.65
C THR A 191 26.98 -18.04 28.44
N GLU A 192 27.41 -17.71 29.66
CA GLU A 192 26.66 -16.86 30.58
C GLU A 192 26.81 -15.39 30.21
N VAL A 193 25.70 -14.70 30.36
CA VAL A 193 25.53 -13.29 30.09
C VAL A 193 24.89 -12.67 31.32
N GLN A 194 25.49 -11.61 31.83
CA GLN A 194 24.96 -10.91 33.00
C GLN A 194 24.74 -9.43 32.70
N ILE A 195 23.60 -8.91 33.13
CA ILE A 195 23.31 -7.47 33.17
C ILE A 195 23.11 -7.09 34.64
N VAL A 196 23.79 -6.04 35.09
CA VAL A 196 23.73 -5.53 36.46
C VAL A 196 23.36 -4.06 36.42
N GLY A 197 22.26 -3.66 37.07
CA GLY A 197 21.90 -2.26 37.26
C GLY A 197 22.68 -1.68 38.42
N LEU A 198 23.25 -0.50 38.21
CA LEU A 198 24.08 0.23 39.17
C LEU A 198 23.42 1.56 39.53
N ASP A 199 23.45 1.91 40.81
CA ASP A 199 23.08 3.24 41.31
C ASP A 199 24.16 4.31 41.04
N ALA A 200 23.92 5.54 41.52
CA ALA A 200 24.83 6.67 41.34
C ALA A 200 26.21 6.45 42.00
N GLU A 201 26.25 5.66 43.06
CA GLU A 201 27.44 5.26 43.81
C GLU A 201 28.17 4.06 43.15
N GLY A 202 27.57 3.45 42.12
CA GLY A 202 28.12 2.30 41.42
C GLY A 202 27.86 0.96 42.10
N ILE A 203 26.91 0.90 43.04
CA ILE A 203 26.51 -0.30 43.77
C ILE A 203 25.45 -1.05 42.94
N ALA A 204 25.57 -2.38 42.90
CA ALA A 204 24.61 -3.23 42.22
C ALA A 204 23.26 -3.25 42.95
N VAL A 205 22.21 -2.79 42.27
CA VAL A 205 20.83 -2.72 42.80
C VAL A 205 19.86 -3.68 42.11
N SER A 206 20.21 -4.17 40.92
CA SER A 206 19.45 -5.16 40.17
C SER A 206 20.37 -6.04 39.34
N SER A 207 19.94 -7.26 38.99
CA SER A 207 20.69 -8.08 38.04
C SER A 207 19.80 -9.08 37.30
N ALA A 208 20.27 -9.51 36.13
CA ALA A 208 19.71 -10.61 35.37
C ALA A 208 20.84 -11.43 34.73
N GLN A 209 20.58 -12.72 34.54
CA GLN A 209 21.50 -13.63 33.86
C GLN A 209 20.75 -14.46 32.81
N GLN A 210 21.43 -14.74 31.71
CA GLN A 210 20.97 -15.63 30.65
C GLN A 210 22.11 -16.48 30.10
N LYS A 211 21.75 -17.58 29.45
CA LYS A 211 22.65 -18.48 28.73
C LYS A 211 22.35 -18.41 27.25
N LEU A 212 23.34 -17.97 26.48
CA LEU A 212 23.26 -17.85 25.03
C LEU A 212 24.31 -18.75 24.38
N ARG A 213 24.11 -19.18 23.14
CA ARG A 213 25.12 -19.95 22.40
C ARG A 213 25.20 -19.59 20.93
N THR A 214 26.33 -19.91 20.31
CA THR A 214 26.51 -19.88 18.87
C THR A 214 26.45 -21.30 18.32
N SER A 215 25.65 -21.52 17.28
CA SER A 215 25.52 -22.82 16.62
C SER A 215 26.79 -23.19 15.87
N LYS A 216 27.03 -24.49 15.70
CA LYS A 216 28.01 -25.00 14.74
C LYS A 216 27.47 -25.04 13.31
N ASP A 217 26.14 -25.01 13.18
CA ASP A 217 25.45 -25.04 11.89
C ASP A 217 25.35 -23.61 11.34
N PRO A 218 26.01 -23.28 10.21
CA PRO A 218 25.76 -22.01 9.53
C PRO A 218 24.34 -21.98 8.96
N VAL A 219 23.80 -20.80 8.69
CA VAL A 219 22.63 -20.64 7.81
C VAL A 219 23.05 -20.90 6.37
N GLY A 220 24.12 -20.24 5.90
CA GLY A 220 24.73 -20.46 4.58
C GLY A 220 23.91 -19.99 3.36
N ASP A 221 22.60 -19.89 3.48
CA ASP A 221 21.68 -19.49 2.41
C ASP A 221 21.37 -17.98 2.44
N ALA A 222 21.02 -17.46 1.26
CA ALA A 222 20.41 -16.13 1.15
C ALA A 222 18.89 -16.22 1.37
N ILE A 223 18.26 -15.10 1.73
CA ILE A 223 16.82 -15.00 1.92
C ILE A 223 16.27 -14.06 0.86
N PHE A 224 15.34 -14.57 0.06
CA PHE A 224 14.49 -13.77 -0.82
C PHE A 224 13.17 -13.48 -0.10
N TYR A 225 12.73 -12.22 -0.07
CA TYR A 225 11.51 -11.85 0.63
C TYR A 225 10.85 -10.60 0.06
N ARG A 226 9.57 -10.40 0.38
CA ARG A 226 8.77 -9.27 -0.09
C ARG A 226 8.57 -8.23 1.01
N GLU A 227 8.61 -6.95 0.65
CA GLU A 227 8.26 -5.83 1.49
C GLU A 227 7.02 -5.11 0.97
N VAL A 228 6.02 -4.96 1.84
CA VAL A 228 4.70 -4.40 1.52
C VAL A 228 4.44 -3.16 2.38
N PRO A 229 4.05 -2.00 1.79
CA PRO A 229 3.64 -0.84 2.58
C PRO A 229 2.33 -1.13 3.32
N LEU A 230 2.17 -0.60 4.53
CA LEU A 230 0.94 -0.72 5.31
C LEU A 230 0.31 0.67 5.55
N PRO A 231 -1.02 0.77 5.68
CA PRO A 231 -2.02 -0.31 5.65
C PRO A 231 -2.13 -0.97 4.28
N PHE A 232 -2.47 -2.27 4.25
CA PHE A 232 -2.39 -3.08 3.03
C PHE A 232 -3.26 -2.56 1.87
N ILE A 233 -4.33 -1.83 2.18
CA ILE A 233 -5.15 -1.15 1.16
C ILE A 233 -4.34 -0.22 0.24
N GLU A 234 -3.30 0.44 0.77
CA GLU A 234 -2.40 1.28 -0.04
C GLU A 234 -1.58 0.46 -1.04
N ALA A 235 -1.20 -0.77 -0.66
CA ALA A 235 -0.47 -1.68 -1.53
C ALA A 235 -1.36 -2.28 -2.62
N VAL A 236 -2.66 -2.48 -2.32
CA VAL A 236 -3.66 -2.91 -3.31
C VAL A 236 -3.94 -1.82 -4.34
N GLN A 237 -3.98 -0.55 -3.90
CA GLN A 237 -4.16 0.61 -4.78
C GLN A 237 -2.96 0.84 -5.70
N ASP A 238 -1.74 0.77 -5.15
CA ASP A 238 -0.50 0.95 -5.90
C ASP A 238 0.49 -0.21 -5.67
N PRO A 239 0.35 -1.33 -6.43
CA PRO A 239 1.25 -2.47 -6.35
C PRO A 239 2.71 -2.14 -6.64
N ALA A 240 2.99 -1.07 -7.40
CA ALA A 240 4.35 -0.66 -7.76
C ALA A 240 5.18 -0.26 -6.52
N ARG A 241 4.52 0.05 -5.40
CA ARG A 241 5.20 0.30 -4.13
C ARG A 241 5.73 -0.96 -3.47
N ILE A 242 5.26 -2.15 -3.84
CA ILE A 242 5.78 -3.43 -3.33
C ILE A 242 7.17 -3.68 -3.91
N ARG A 243 8.06 -4.25 -3.10
CA ARG A 243 9.42 -4.58 -3.54
C ARG A 243 9.90 -5.90 -2.96
N TRP A 244 10.87 -6.52 -3.59
CA TRP A 244 11.53 -7.74 -3.14
C TRP A 244 12.99 -7.47 -2.88
N ARG A 245 13.52 -8.19 -1.89
CA ARG A 245 14.91 -8.10 -1.46
C ARG A 245 15.53 -9.48 -1.44
N PHE A 246 16.83 -9.52 -1.67
CA PHE A 246 17.61 -10.74 -1.65
C PHE A 246 18.93 -10.48 -0.93
N GLY A 247 19.26 -11.30 0.08
CA GLY A 247 20.53 -11.15 0.77
C GLY A 247 20.71 -12.07 1.96
N SER A 248 21.89 -12.01 2.55
CA SER A 248 22.34 -12.90 3.62
C SER A 248 22.29 -12.24 5.00
N ILE A 249 22.25 -13.07 6.03
CA ILE A 249 22.07 -12.62 7.43
C ILE A 249 23.31 -11.95 8.03
N ASP A 250 24.47 -12.14 7.39
CA ASP A 250 25.76 -11.54 7.75
C ASP A 250 25.97 -10.13 7.16
N SER A 251 25.14 -9.71 6.19
CA SER A 251 25.18 -8.37 5.60
C SER A 251 25.08 -7.29 6.67
N GLU A 252 25.97 -6.29 6.73
CA GLU A 252 25.91 -5.21 7.74
C GLU A 252 24.72 -4.26 7.55
N THR A 253 24.27 -4.09 6.31
CA THR A 253 23.15 -3.24 5.89
C THR A 253 21.93 -4.07 5.51
N ALA A 254 20.81 -3.39 5.24
CA ALA A 254 19.62 -4.05 4.72
C ALA A 254 19.93 -4.75 3.37
N PRO A 255 19.42 -5.97 3.13
CA PRO A 255 19.57 -6.68 1.85
C PRO A 255 19.15 -5.80 0.66
N PRO A 256 19.85 -5.82 -0.48
CA PRO A 256 19.51 -5.00 -1.64
C PRO A 256 18.10 -5.29 -2.19
N ILE A 257 17.51 -4.27 -2.82
CA ILE A 257 16.23 -4.41 -3.55
C ILE A 257 16.55 -5.03 -4.92
N VAL A 258 15.90 -6.15 -5.24
CA VAL A 258 16.09 -6.87 -6.50
C VAL A 258 14.93 -6.71 -7.48
N LEU A 259 13.71 -6.47 -6.98
CA LEU A 259 12.51 -6.20 -7.80
C LEU A 259 11.69 -5.09 -7.13
N GLU A 260 11.20 -4.13 -7.89
CA GLU A 260 10.39 -2.99 -7.44
C GLU A 260 9.67 -2.36 -8.63
N ASN A 261 8.70 -1.46 -8.40
CA ASN A 261 7.95 -0.77 -9.45
C ASN A 261 7.13 -1.69 -10.37
N LEU A 262 6.74 -2.87 -9.88
CA LEU A 262 5.86 -3.79 -10.59
C LEU A 262 4.41 -3.28 -10.43
N PRO A 263 3.74 -2.73 -11.48
CA PRO A 263 2.41 -2.13 -11.38
C PRO A 263 1.29 -3.18 -11.34
N VAL A 264 1.66 -4.46 -11.45
CA VAL A 264 0.77 -5.61 -11.35
C VAL A 264 0.98 -6.31 -10.00
N CYS A 265 -0.01 -7.08 -9.57
CA CYS A 265 0.12 -7.82 -8.32
C CYS A 265 1.24 -8.86 -8.44
N GLY A 266 2.16 -8.85 -7.47
CA GLY A 266 3.13 -9.91 -7.24
C GLY A 266 2.85 -10.56 -5.89
N ASN A 267 2.26 -11.77 -5.90
CA ASN A 267 1.76 -12.41 -4.70
C ASN A 267 2.78 -13.39 -4.09
N CYS A 268 2.73 -14.65 -4.51
CA CYS A 268 3.56 -15.71 -3.96
C CYS A 268 4.78 -15.96 -4.84
N HIS A 269 5.80 -16.56 -4.24
CA HIS A 269 6.98 -17.02 -4.95
C HIS A 269 7.51 -18.29 -4.30
N SER A 270 8.27 -19.05 -5.07
CA SER A 270 8.93 -20.27 -4.64
C SER A 270 10.18 -20.50 -5.48
N PHE A 271 11.10 -21.33 -5.00
CA PHE A 271 12.29 -21.71 -5.74
C PHE A 271 12.35 -23.23 -5.94
N SER A 272 13.02 -23.67 -7.01
CA SER A 272 13.45 -25.07 -7.12
C SER A 272 14.34 -25.45 -5.95
N GLY A 273 14.52 -26.75 -5.68
CA GLY A 273 15.26 -27.23 -4.51
C GLY A 273 16.73 -26.81 -4.50
N ASP A 274 17.30 -26.54 -5.68
CA ASP A 274 18.66 -26.01 -5.86
C ASP A 274 18.73 -24.47 -5.98
N GLY A 275 17.59 -23.79 -5.88
CA GLY A 275 17.48 -22.34 -6.00
C GLY A 275 17.62 -21.78 -7.41
N THR A 276 17.83 -22.61 -8.44
CA THR A 276 18.18 -22.15 -9.79
C THR A 276 16.99 -21.65 -10.62
N LEU A 277 15.76 -21.97 -10.21
CA LEU A 277 14.53 -21.44 -10.81
C LEU A 277 13.73 -20.68 -9.76
N LEU A 278 13.26 -19.49 -10.12
CA LEU A 278 12.29 -18.69 -9.39
C LEU A 278 10.91 -18.83 -10.05
N GLY A 279 9.93 -19.31 -9.28
CA GLY A 279 8.51 -19.19 -9.60
C GLY A 279 7.91 -17.97 -8.91
N LEU A 280 7.13 -17.14 -9.62
CA LEU A 280 6.54 -15.91 -9.09
C LEU A 280 5.14 -15.67 -9.68
N ASP A 281 4.11 -15.54 -8.85
CA ASP A 281 2.77 -15.10 -9.29
C ASP A 281 2.86 -13.65 -9.80
N VAL A 282 2.36 -13.40 -11.02
CA VAL A 282 2.32 -12.06 -11.65
C VAL A 282 1.07 -11.89 -12.49
N ASP A 283 0.35 -10.77 -12.38
CA ASP A 283 -0.74 -10.51 -13.33
C ASP A 283 -0.16 -10.24 -14.73
N TYR A 284 -0.77 -10.83 -15.76
CA TYR A 284 -0.30 -10.74 -17.15
C TYR A 284 -1.48 -10.61 -18.12
N GLY A 285 -1.43 -9.69 -19.09
CA GLY A 285 -2.35 -9.71 -20.22
C GLY A 285 -3.86 -9.60 -19.91
N ASN A 286 -4.26 -8.92 -18.83
CA ASN A 286 -5.65 -8.90 -18.29
C ASN A 286 -6.09 -10.19 -17.58
N ASP A 287 -5.14 -11.07 -17.33
CA ASP A 287 -5.29 -12.30 -16.60
C ASP A 287 -4.58 -12.20 -15.25
N LYS A 288 -5.30 -12.54 -14.19
CA LYS A 288 -4.75 -12.58 -12.82
C LYS A 288 -4.19 -13.97 -12.47
N GLY A 289 -4.29 -14.91 -13.39
CA GLY A 289 -3.78 -16.28 -13.29
C GLY A 289 -2.33 -16.47 -13.75
N GLY A 290 -1.56 -15.40 -13.94
CA GLY A 290 -0.20 -15.49 -14.46
C GLY A 290 0.81 -16.02 -13.45
N TYR A 291 1.69 -16.90 -13.90
CA TYR A 291 2.80 -17.43 -13.10
C TYR A 291 4.09 -17.46 -13.93
N ALA A 292 5.09 -16.72 -13.47
CA ALA A 292 6.39 -16.65 -14.10
C ALA A 292 7.32 -17.76 -13.60
N VAL A 293 8.03 -18.43 -14.51
CA VAL A 293 9.10 -19.39 -14.18
C VAL A 293 10.40 -18.88 -14.80
N LEU A 294 11.34 -18.47 -13.94
CA LEU A 294 12.53 -17.73 -14.33
C LEU A 294 13.81 -18.46 -13.92
N PRO A 295 14.78 -18.68 -14.82
CA PRO A 295 16.12 -19.09 -14.40
C PRO A 295 16.79 -17.96 -13.64
N VAL A 296 17.36 -18.30 -12.49
CA VAL A 296 18.08 -17.38 -11.61
C VAL A 296 19.42 -17.00 -12.24
N SER A 297 19.65 -15.71 -12.33
CA SER A 297 20.89 -15.10 -12.80
C SER A 297 21.06 -13.73 -12.14
N GLU A 298 22.26 -13.15 -12.20
CA GLU A 298 22.53 -11.84 -11.59
C GLU A 298 21.60 -10.74 -12.16
N GLN A 299 21.31 -10.80 -13.46
CA GLN A 299 20.38 -9.91 -14.16
C GLN A 299 19.25 -10.75 -14.78
N MET A 300 18.10 -10.77 -14.12
CA MET A 300 16.93 -11.51 -14.56
C MET A 300 16.01 -10.60 -15.37
N VAL A 301 15.36 -11.20 -16.37
CA VAL A 301 14.33 -10.55 -17.17
C VAL A 301 13.06 -11.37 -17.04
N LEU A 302 12.00 -10.74 -16.56
CA LEU A 302 10.64 -11.25 -16.55
C LEU A 302 9.96 -10.77 -17.83
N ASN A 303 9.75 -11.68 -18.78
CA ASN A 303 9.07 -11.43 -20.06
C ASN A 303 7.91 -12.42 -20.25
N ASP A 304 7.08 -12.17 -21.25
CA ASP A 304 5.89 -12.97 -21.58
C ASP A 304 6.19 -14.43 -21.89
N GLU A 305 7.31 -14.71 -22.58
CA GLU A 305 7.76 -16.08 -22.89
C GLU A 305 7.96 -16.96 -21.65
N LYS A 306 8.12 -16.35 -20.47
CA LYS A 306 8.37 -17.05 -19.20
C LYS A 306 7.13 -17.12 -18.31
N ILE A 307 5.98 -16.64 -18.78
CA ILE A 307 4.74 -16.60 -18.02
C ILE A 307 3.78 -17.64 -18.58
N ILE A 308 3.28 -18.51 -17.71
CA ILE A 308 2.12 -19.37 -17.97
C ILE A 308 0.87 -18.69 -17.41
N THR A 309 -0.31 -19.08 -17.87
CA THR A 309 -1.56 -18.70 -17.18
C THR A 309 -2.35 -19.92 -16.74
N TRP A 310 -2.84 -19.89 -15.50
CA TRP A 310 -3.78 -20.88 -14.98
C TRP A 310 -5.14 -20.85 -15.67
N SER A 311 -5.50 -19.71 -16.29
CA SER A 311 -6.73 -19.58 -17.08
C SER A 311 -6.70 -20.35 -18.41
N ASP A 312 -5.55 -20.91 -18.81
CA ASP A 312 -5.47 -21.86 -19.93
C ASP A 312 -6.02 -23.24 -19.54
N TYR A 313 -6.06 -23.59 -18.25
CA TYR A 313 -6.64 -24.86 -17.80
C TYR A 313 -8.17 -24.85 -17.93
N LYS A 314 -8.68 -25.71 -18.82
CA LYS A 314 -10.12 -25.85 -19.13
C LYS A 314 -10.79 -24.52 -19.44
N ARG A 315 -10.18 -23.68 -20.28
CA ARG A 315 -10.72 -22.36 -20.66
C ARG A 315 -12.17 -22.43 -21.19
N GLU A 316 -12.53 -23.54 -21.81
CA GLU A 316 -13.85 -23.80 -22.40
C GLU A 316 -15.01 -23.86 -21.39
N ASP A 317 -14.74 -24.05 -20.09
CA ASP A 317 -15.79 -24.05 -19.06
C ASP A 317 -16.25 -22.64 -18.66
N GLY A 318 -15.50 -21.60 -19.04
CA GLY A 318 -15.79 -20.20 -18.72
C GLY A 318 -15.59 -19.84 -17.24
N GLU A 319 -15.06 -20.75 -16.40
CA GLU A 319 -14.74 -20.48 -15.00
C GLU A 319 -13.39 -19.77 -14.88
N ALA A 320 -13.42 -18.54 -14.36
CA ALA A 320 -12.23 -17.77 -14.06
C ALA A 320 -11.43 -18.38 -12.89
N THR A 321 -10.12 -18.19 -12.89
CA THR A 321 -9.21 -18.69 -11.84
C THR A 321 -8.01 -17.75 -11.66
N PHE A 322 -7.46 -17.68 -10.45
CA PHE A 322 -6.23 -16.93 -10.18
C PHE A 322 -5.01 -17.83 -10.00
N GLY A 323 -5.19 -19.11 -9.68
CA GLY A 323 -4.05 -19.97 -9.34
C GLY A 323 -3.41 -19.51 -8.03
N LEU A 324 -4.03 -19.88 -6.91
CA LEU A 324 -3.58 -19.42 -5.60
C LEU A 324 -2.43 -20.28 -5.09
N LEU A 325 -1.38 -19.59 -4.59
CA LEU A 325 -0.33 -20.17 -3.76
C LEU A 325 0.50 -21.22 -4.52
N SER A 326 0.82 -20.88 -5.77
CA SER A 326 1.54 -21.72 -6.72
C SER A 326 2.95 -22.08 -6.21
N GLN A 327 3.40 -23.31 -6.45
CA GLN A 327 4.77 -23.74 -6.15
C GLN A 327 5.42 -24.53 -7.28
N ILE A 328 6.68 -24.20 -7.55
CA ILE A 328 7.56 -24.99 -8.41
C ILE A 328 8.06 -26.25 -7.69
N SER A 329 8.22 -27.35 -8.41
CA SER A 329 8.75 -28.60 -7.88
C SER A 329 10.25 -28.51 -7.58
N PRO A 330 10.80 -29.37 -6.71
CA PRO A 330 12.22 -29.35 -6.37
C PRO A 330 13.15 -29.51 -7.57
N ASP A 331 12.75 -30.29 -8.57
CA ASP A 331 13.49 -30.49 -9.82
C ASP A 331 13.23 -29.41 -10.88
N GLY A 332 12.32 -28.46 -10.60
CA GLY A 332 12.00 -27.36 -11.50
C GLY A 332 11.02 -27.68 -12.63
N ARG A 333 10.64 -28.94 -12.81
CA ARG A 333 9.85 -29.38 -13.96
C ARG A 333 8.37 -29.04 -13.86
N TYR A 334 7.80 -29.18 -12.68
CA TYR A 334 6.36 -29.04 -12.47
C TYR A 334 6.05 -27.78 -11.68
N VAL A 335 4.89 -27.18 -11.96
CA VAL A 335 4.29 -26.15 -11.12
C VAL A 335 2.93 -26.64 -10.66
N ILE A 336 2.61 -26.52 -9.38
CA ILE A 336 1.30 -26.88 -8.83
C ILE A 336 0.62 -25.65 -8.22
N SER A 337 -0.69 -25.52 -8.38
CA SER A 337 -1.45 -24.41 -7.81
C SER A 337 -2.89 -24.80 -7.47
N THR A 338 -3.56 -23.93 -6.70
CA THR A 338 -5.00 -24.00 -6.43
C THR A 338 -5.76 -23.30 -7.55
N VAL A 339 -6.46 -24.05 -8.39
CA VAL A 339 -7.10 -23.56 -9.62
C VAL A 339 -8.61 -23.80 -9.56
N LYS A 340 -9.38 -23.07 -10.40
CA LYS A 340 -10.85 -22.98 -10.34
C LYS A 340 -11.31 -22.52 -8.95
N ASP A 341 -10.55 -21.56 -8.45
CA ASP A 341 -10.55 -21.09 -7.09
C ASP A 341 -11.53 -19.93 -6.86
N ARG A 342 -11.93 -19.77 -5.61
CA ARG A 342 -12.55 -18.57 -5.07
C ARG A 342 -12.03 -18.33 -3.66
N ALA A 343 -11.82 -17.07 -3.30
CA ALA A 343 -11.25 -16.73 -2.01
C ALA A 343 -11.97 -15.53 -1.38
N VAL A 344 -12.12 -15.58 -0.06
CA VAL A 344 -12.44 -14.41 0.73
C VAL A 344 -11.20 -13.52 0.74
N PHE A 345 -11.34 -12.25 0.39
CA PHE A 345 -10.27 -11.24 0.46
C PHE A 345 -10.86 -9.92 0.93
N VAL A 346 -10.71 -9.65 2.22
CA VAL A 346 -11.26 -8.46 2.87
C VAL A 346 -10.11 -7.62 3.39
N ALA A 347 -9.93 -6.42 2.83
CA ALA A 347 -8.98 -5.44 3.34
C ALA A 347 -9.60 -4.70 4.53
N THR A 348 -8.94 -4.70 5.68
CA THR A 348 -9.43 -4.03 6.89
C THR A 348 -8.60 -2.76 7.16
N PRO A 349 -9.17 -1.77 7.87
CA PRO A 349 -8.46 -0.50 8.13
C PRO A 349 -7.33 -0.63 9.17
N GLU A 350 -7.26 -1.73 9.92
CA GLU A 350 -6.25 -1.92 10.96
C GLU A 350 -4.87 -2.23 10.37
N ILE A 351 -3.87 -1.41 10.67
CA ILE A 351 -2.51 -1.56 10.13
C ILE A 351 -1.92 -2.95 10.45
N ALA A 352 -2.10 -3.44 11.69
CA ALA A 352 -1.49 -4.68 12.14
C ALA A 352 -2.05 -5.91 11.39
N PHE A 353 -3.35 -5.95 11.13
CA PHE A 353 -4.05 -7.07 10.50
C PHE A 353 -4.98 -6.57 9.39
N SER A 354 -4.38 -5.95 8.37
CA SER A 354 -5.09 -5.22 7.30
C SER A 354 -5.69 -6.10 6.20
N GLN A 355 -5.70 -7.41 6.37
CA GLN A 355 -6.36 -8.33 5.44
C GLN A 355 -6.83 -9.61 6.13
N LEU A 356 -7.97 -10.12 5.66
CA LEU A 356 -8.44 -11.48 5.87
C LEU A 356 -8.43 -12.20 4.51
N PHE A 357 -7.75 -13.35 4.41
CA PHE A 357 -7.64 -14.08 3.16
C PHE A 357 -7.67 -15.59 3.35
N PHE A 358 -8.62 -16.28 2.72
CA PHE A 358 -8.63 -17.74 2.64
C PHE A 358 -9.45 -18.24 1.44
N PRO A 359 -9.05 -19.35 0.79
CA PRO A 359 -9.80 -19.96 -0.29
C PRO A 359 -11.03 -20.69 0.26
N ILE A 360 -12.13 -20.63 -0.47
CA ILE A 360 -13.40 -21.31 -0.15
C ILE A 360 -13.84 -22.29 -1.23
N LYS A 361 -13.12 -22.29 -2.37
CA LYS A 361 -13.24 -23.23 -3.50
C LYS A 361 -11.86 -23.33 -4.14
N GLY A 362 -11.52 -24.50 -4.68
CA GLY A 362 -10.34 -24.68 -5.53
C GLY A 362 -9.81 -26.11 -5.48
N ILE A 363 -9.25 -26.57 -6.60
CA ILE A 363 -8.65 -27.89 -6.77
C ILE A 363 -7.16 -27.78 -7.11
N LEU A 364 -6.37 -28.84 -6.89
CA LEU A 364 -4.96 -28.83 -7.28
C LEU A 364 -4.78 -29.23 -8.75
N VAL A 365 -4.12 -28.36 -9.50
CA VAL A 365 -3.75 -28.58 -10.90
C VAL A 365 -2.25 -28.39 -11.04
N VAL A 366 -1.65 -29.22 -11.89
CA VAL A 366 -0.22 -29.22 -12.18
C VAL A 366 0.00 -28.82 -13.63
N TYR A 367 0.99 -27.97 -13.84
CA TYR A 367 1.55 -27.63 -15.14
C TYR A 367 2.93 -28.29 -15.29
N ASP A 368 3.14 -29.01 -16.39
CA ASP A 368 4.45 -29.58 -16.75
C ASP A 368 5.17 -28.64 -17.73
N THR A 369 6.25 -28.03 -17.27
CA THR A 369 7.03 -27.03 -18.03
C THR A 369 7.71 -27.61 -19.27
N GLU A 370 7.96 -28.92 -19.31
CA GLU A 370 8.57 -29.57 -20.48
C GLU A 370 7.55 -29.84 -21.59
N THR A 371 6.32 -30.21 -21.22
CA THR A 371 5.28 -30.62 -22.18
C THR A 371 4.26 -29.52 -22.47
N GLY A 372 4.20 -28.48 -21.64
CA GLY A 372 3.21 -27.40 -21.72
C GLY A 372 1.79 -27.84 -21.35
N GLN A 373 1.65 -28.99 -20.66
CA GLN A 373 0.35 -29.56 -20.33
C GLN A 373 -0.10 -29.23 -18.92
N TYR A 374 -1.40 -28.98 -18.78
CA TYR A 374 -2.09 -28.83 -17.50
C TYR A 374 -2.90 -30.10 -17.21
N PHE A 375 -2.82 -30.62 -15.99
CA PHE A 375 -3.61 -31.77 -15.56
C PHE A 375 -4.02 -31.63 -14.08
N PRO A 376 -5.26 -32.00 -13.71
CA PRO A 376 -5.64 -32.08 -12.31
C PRO A 376 -4.80 -33.15 -11.60
N LEU A 377 -4.55 -33.00 -10.29
CA LEU A 377 -3.82 -33.99 -9.51
C LEU A 377 -4.81 -34.97 -8.86
N PRO A 378 -4.93 -36.23 -9.35
CA PRO A 378 -5.90 -37.18 -8.80
C PRO A 378 -5.70 -37.40 -7.30
N GLY A 379 -6.77 -37.24 -6.53
CA GLY A 379 -6.78 -37.32 -5.07
C GLY A 379 -6.73 -35.96 -4.38
N ALA A 380 -6.38 -34.91 -5.11
CA ALA A 380 -6.46 -33.52 -4.66
C ALA A 380 -7.13 -32.64 -5.73
N ASP A 381 -8.11 -33.22 -6.44
CA ASP A 381 -8.87 -32.60 -7.52
C ASP A 381 -10.40 -32.73 -7.34
N ASP A 382 -10.85 -32.99 -6.12
CA ASP A 382 -12.27 -33.19 -5.78
C ASP A 382 -12.97 -31.84 -5.51
N PRO A 383 -13.92 -31.41 -6.34
CA PRO A 383 -14.60 -30.12 -6.18
C PRO A 383 -15.53 -30.03 -4.96
N GLU A 384 -15.81 -31.14 -4.27
CA GLU A 384 -16.54 -31.11 -3.00
C GLU A 384 -15.69 -30.60 -1.83
N TYR A 385 -14.39 -30.40 -2.06
CA TYR A 385 -13.46 -29.86 -1.09
C TYR A 385 -12.82 -28.58 -1.63
N VAL A 386 -12.20 -27.82 -0.73
CA VAL A 386 -11.17 -26.84 -1.06
C VAL A 386 -9.82 -27.53 -0.88
N GLN A 387 -8.97 -27.52 -1.89
CA GLN A 387 -7.59 -27.98 -1.80
C GLN A 387 -6.66 -26.81 -2.05
N SER A 388 -5.78 -26.48 -1.10
CA SER A 388 -4.90 -25.32 -1.24
C SER A 388 -3.57 -25.48 -0.52
N ASN A 389 -2.71 -24.47 -0.60
CA ASN A 389 -1.35 -24.46 -0.06
C ASN A 389 -0.53 -25.73 -0.41
N PRO A 390 -0.46 -26.15 -1.69
CA PRO A 390 0.34 -27.32 -2.03
C PRO A 390 1.83 -27.07 -1.81
N THR A 391 2.52 -28.05 -1.23
CA THR A 391 3.97 -28.06 -1.08
C THR A 391 4.53 -29.44 -1.43
N TRP A 392 5.61 -29.45 -2.20
CA TRP A 392 6.34 -30.64 -2.59
C TRP A 392 7.21 -31.19 -1.45
N SER A 393 7.27 -32.51 -1.30
CA SER A 393 8.35 -33.16 -0.56
C SER A 393 9.69 -32.88 -1.25
N PRO A 394 10.83 -32.90 -0.53
CA PRO A 394 12.14 -32.56 -1.12
C PRO A 394 12.53 -33.49 -2.28
N ASP A 395 12.03 -34.72 -2.30
CA ASP A 395 12.25 -35.69 -3.36
C ASP A 395 11.21 -35.62 -4.51
N GLY A 396 10.26 -34.68 -4.45
CA GLY A 396 9.23 -34.44 -5.46
C GLY A 396 8.14 -35.52 -5.55
N LYS A 397 8.12 -36.50 -4.63
CA LYS A 397 7.20 -37.66 -4.75
C LYS A 397 5.86 -37.49 -4.05
N THR A 398 5.76 -36.60 -3.07
CA THR A 398 4.56 -36.41 -2.26
C THR A 398 4.22 -34.93 -2.21
N ILE A 399 2.93 -34.61 -2.25
CA ILE A 399 2.42 -33.26 -2.02
C ILE A 399 1.71 -33.25 -0.67
N VAL A 400 2.05 -32.29 0.19
CA VAL A 400 1.22 -31.92 1.35
C VAL A 400 0.39 -30.69 0.99
N PHE A 401 -0.87 -30.65 1.42
CA PHE A 401 -1.78 -29.55 1.11
C PHE A 401 -2.84 -29.38 2.20
N ALA A 402 -3.42 -28.18 2.29
CA ALA A 402 -4.55 -27.86 3.14
C ALA A 402 -5.86 -28.28 2.47
N ARG A 403 -6.78 -28.87 3.25
CA ARG A 403 -8.09 -29.36 2.76
C ARG A 403 -9.20 -29.00 3.74
N THR A 404 -10.34 -28.62 3.21
CA THR A 404 -11.60 -28.50 3.97
C THR A 404 -12.81 -28.72 3.04
N GLU A 405 -14.01 -28.83 3.59
CA GLU A 405 -15.24 -28.92 2.78
C GLU A 405 -15.48 -27.59 2.05
N VAL A 406 -15.96 -27.66 0.81
CA VAL A 406 -16.24 -26.46 0.00
C VAL A 406 -17.37 -25.63 0.63
N TYR A 407 -17.21 -24.31 0.64
CA TYR A 407 -18.28 -23.41 1.07
C TYR A 407 -19.29 -23.20 -0.07
N ARG A 408 -20.59 -23.44 0.19
CA ARG A 408 -21.64 -23.29 -0.82
C ARG A 408 -22.74 -22.33 -0.37
N LYS A 409 -23.00 -21.31 -1.19
CA LYS A 409 -24.10 -20.37 -1.02
C LYS A 409 -24.57 -19.92 -2.39
N GLU A 410 -25.88 -19.99 -2.66
CA GLU A 410 -26.47 -19.69 -3.97
C GLU A 410 -26.12 -18.27 -4.46
N SER A 411 -26.11 -17.29 -3.55
CA SER A 411 -25.73 -15.91 -3.86
C SER A 411 -24.27 -15.77 -4.31
N ILE A 412 -23.37 -16.63 -3.83
CA ILE A 412 -21.95 -16.61 -4.17
C ILE A 412 -21.72 -17.37 -5.47
N GLU A 413 -22.34 -18.53 -5.68
CA GLU A 413 -22.15 -19.32 -6.91
C GLU A 413 -22.41 -18.49 -8.18
N SER A 414 -23.40 -17.59 -8.10
CA SER A 414 -23.76 -16.65 -9.18
C SER A 414 -22.93 -15.35 -9.23
N ALA A 415 -22.09 -15.07 -8.23
CA ALA A 415 -21.31 -13.84 -8.15
C ALA A 415 -20.24 -13.75 -9.27
N PRO A 416 -20.06 -12.58 -9.92
CA PRO A 416 -19.19 -12.42 -11.08
C PRO A 416 -17.68 -12.36 -10.76
N GLY A 417 -17.26 -12.59 -9.50
CA GLY A 417 -15.87 -12.41 -9.06
C GLY A 417 -15.27 -13.63 -8.33
N ILE A 418 -13.94 -13.76 -8.42
CA ILE A 418 -13.14 -14.79 -7.71
C ILE A 418 -12.85 -14.38 -6.27
N LEU A 419 -12.51 -13.09 -6.06
CA LEU A 419 -12.30 -12.52 -4.74
C LEU A 419 -13.60 -11.97 -4.18
N LEU A 420 -14.00 -12.49 -3.03
CA LEU A 420 -15.21 -12.09 -2.32
C LEU A 420 -14.87 -11.03 -1.27
N ASN A 421 -15.71 -10.00 -1.20
CA ASN A 421 -15.60 -8.92 -0.23
C ASN A 421 -16.55 -9.13 0.97
N GLU A 422 -16.50 -8.23 1.95
CA GLU A 422 -17.29 -8.28 3.18
C GLU A 422 -18.81 -8.38 2.96
N ASN A 423 -19.35 -7.80 1.88
CA ASN A 423 -20.78 -7.87 1.57
C ASN A 423 -21.21 -9.22 0.99
N ASP A 424 -20.28 -9.96 0.40
CA ASP A 424 -20.57 -11.27 -0.21
C ASP A 424 -20.64 -12.36 0.87
N VAL A 425 -19.85 -12.21 1.94
CA VAL A 425 -19.63 -13.20 3.02
C VAL A 425 -19.64 -12.59 4.44
N PRO A 426 -20.72 -11.90 4.85
CA PRO A 426 -20.81 -11.28 6.18
C PRO A 426 -20.64 -12.31 7.32
N GLU A 427 -21.02 -13.57 7.11
CA GLU A 427 -20.85 -14.66 8.08
C GLU A 427 -19.39 -14.84 8.55
N PHE A 428 -18.39 -14.64 7.69
CA PHE A 428 -16.98 -14.78 8.07
C PHE A 428 -16.41 -13.51 8.70
N VAL A 429 -16.99 -12.35 8.40
CA VAL A 429 -16.46 -11.04 8.81
C VAL A 429 -17.17 -10.52 10.06
N GLU A 430 -18.50 -10.55 10.06
CA GLU A 430 -19.37 -10.07 11.13
C GLU A 430 -19.60 -11.17 12.19
N ASP A 431 -20.07 -12.34 11.76
CA ASP A 431 -20.44 -13.44 12.67
C ASP A 431 -19.23 -14.29 13.09
N ARG A 432 -18.12 -14.17 12.36
CA ARG A 432 -16.87 -14.93 12.56
C ARG A 432 -17.07 -16.43 12.57
N GLU A 433 -17.89 -16.94 11.65
CA GLU A 433 -18.12 -18.36 11.50
C GLU A 433 -16.82 -19.13 11.21
N PRO A 434 -16.57 -20.28 11.86
CA PRO A 434 -15.32 -21.00 11.72
C PRO A 434 -15.16 -21.61 10.33
N PHE A 435 -14.02 -21.37 9.69
CA PHE A 435 -13.60 -22.06 8.46
C PHE A 435 -12.19 -22.62 8.66
N LYS A 436 -12.08 -23.94 8.83
CA LYS A 436 -10.84 -24.60 9.31
C LYS A 436 -10.31 -25.58 8.29
N PHE A 437 -8.99 -25.61 8.16
CA PHE A 437 -8.29 -26.51 7.24
C PHE A 437 -7.54 -27.62 7.97
N ASP A 438 -7.55 -28.81 7.38
CA ASP A 438 -6.76 -29.97 7.78
C ASP A 438 -5.60 -30.18 6.77
N LEU A 439 -4.49 -30.76 7.20
CA LEU A 439 -3.38 -31.09 6.29
C LEU A 439 -3.50 -32.51 5.74
N TYR A 440 -3.44 -32.67 4.43
CA TYR A 440 -3.48 -33.95 3.72
C TYR A 440 -2.20 -34.18 2.93
N GLN A 441 -1.88 -35.44 2.66
CA GLN A 441 -0.81 -35.85 1.77
C GLN A 441 -1.35 -36.69 0.61
N VAL A 442 -0.81 -36.49 -0.59
CA VAL A 442 -1.10 -37.29 -1.79
C VAL A 442 0.20 -37.61 -2.51
N PRO A 443 0.41 -38.86 -2.99
CA PRO A 443 1.57 -39.18 -3.81
C PRO A 443 1.41 -38.52 -5.20
N PHE A 444 2.48 -37.91 -5.71
CA PHE A 444 2.47 -37.26 -7.02
C PHE A 444 2.47 -38.28 -8.17
N ASN A 445 3.27 -39.34 -8.06
CA ASN A 445 3.34 -40.45 -9.03
C ASN A 445 3.44 -40.00 -10.50
N GLU A 446 4.29 -39.02 -10.78
CA GLU A 446 4.45 -38.42 -12.14
C GLU A 446 3.10 -37.88 -12.68
N GLY A 447 2.33 -37.22 -11.81
CA GLY A 447 1.02 -36.66 -12.14
C GLY A 447 -0.15 -37.63 -12.12
N ARG A 448 0.08 -38.94 -11.93
CA ARG A 448 -1.02 -39.93 -11.79
C ARG A 448 -1.75 -39.81 -10.46
N GLY A 449 -1.19 -39.08 -9.49
CA GLY A 449 -1.81 -38.88 -8.18
C GLY A 449 -1.93 -40.17 -7.37
N GLY A 450 -2.90 -40.19 -6.45
CA GLY A 450 -3.24 -41.35 -5.64
C GLY A 450 -4.29 -41.03 -4.59
N GLU A 451 -4.40 -41.87 -3.57
CA GLU A 451 -5.31 -41.62 -2.45
C GLU A 451 -4.73 -40.53 -1.54
N ALA A 452 -5.47 -39.42 -1.35
CA ALA A 452 -5.11 -38.42 -0.36
C ALA A 452 -5.45 -38.89 1.05
N LYS A 453 -4.49 -38.76 1.97
CA LYS A 453 -4.61 -39.22 3.35
C LYS A 453 -4.44 -38.05 4.32
N PRO A 454 -5.24 -37.95 5.39
CA PRO A 454 -5.03 -36.95 6.41
C PRO A 454 -3.67 -37.14 7.08
N LEU A 455 -2.92 -36.06 7.24
CA LEU A 455 -1.66 -36.04 7.98
C LEU A 455 -1.99 -36.14 9.48
N LEU A 456 -1.78 -37.32 10.04
CA LEU A 456 -2.06 -37.61 11.45
C LEU A 456 -1.39 -36.55 12.35
N GLY A 457 -2.15 -35.95 13.27
CA GLY A 457 -1.70 -34.89 14.18
C GLY A 457 -2.01 -33.47 13.70
N ALA A 458 -2.05 -33.27 12.38
CA ALA A 458 -2.37 -31.97 11.74
C ALA A 458 -3.68 -32.01 10.95
N SER A 459 -4.51 -33.02 11.19
CA SER A 459 -5.88 -33.17 10.67
C SER A 459 -6.83 -33.51 11.80
N HIS A 460 -8.07 -33.01 11.71
CA HIS A 460 -9.18 -33.29 12.62
C HIS A 460 -8.87 -32.96 14.09
N ASN A 461 -8.00 -31.98 14.33
CA ASN A 461 -7.60 -31.54 15.66
C ASN A 461 -8.41 -30.34 16.19
N GLY A 462 -9.45 -29.94 15.44
CA GLY A 462 -10.32 -28.81 15.80
C GLY A 462 -9.71 -27.43 15.55
N MET A 463 -8.52 -27.36 14.96
CA MET A 463 -7.81 -26.13 14.59
C MET A 463 -7.69 -26.04 13.06
N SER A 464 -7.40 -24.83 12.56
CA SER A 464 -7.05 -24.62 11.17
C SER A 464 -5.54 -24.75 10.98
N ASN A 465 -5.10 -25.65 10.09
CA ASN A 465 -3.71 -25.99 9.83
C ASN A 465 -3.38 -25.69 8.36
N PHE A 466 -2.33 -24.89 8.11
CA PHE A 466 -2.02 -24.37 6.77
C PHE A 466 -0.52 -24.08 6.58
N PHE A 467 -0.10 -23.76 5.35
CA PHE A 467 1.30 -23.48 4.99
C PHE A 467 2.31 -24.55 5.45
N ALA A 468 2.02 -25.82 5.18
CA ALA A 468 2.97 -26.91 5.45
C ALA A 468 4.24 -26.80 4.57
N LYS A 469 5.42 -26.95 5.18
CA LYS A 469 6.73 -26.95 4.51
C LYS A 469 7.60 -28.09 5.05
N TYR A 470 8.08 -28.94 4.15
CA TYR A 470 9.04 -30.00 4.49
C TYR A 470 10.42 -29.42 4.80
N SER A 471 11.13 -30.01 5.77
CA SER A 471 12.57 -29.81 5.89
C SER A 471 13.29 -30.42 4.67
N PRO A 472 14.38 -29.84 4.17
CA PRO A 472 15.13 -30.38 3.03
C PRO A 472 15.63 -31.82 3.20
N ASP A 473 15.89 -32.26 4.43
CA ASP A 473 16.23 -33.65 4.75
C ASP A 473 15.02 -34.63 4.76
N GLY A 474 13.80 -34.11 4.55
CA GLY A 474 12.56 -34.85 4.47
C GLY A 474 12.04 -35.41 5.80
N ARG A 475 12.64 -35.04 6.93
CA ARG A 475 12.28 -35.59 8.25
C ARG A 475 11.09 -34.92 8.92
N TRP A 476 10.89 -33.63 8.66
CA TRP A 476 9.94 -32.81 9.39
C TRP A 476 9.04 -32.03 8.44
N ILE A 477 7.82 -31.75 8.90
CA ILE A 477 6.93 -30.74 8.33
C ILE A 477 6.73 -29.66 9.40
N ILE A 478 6.90 -28.39 9.02
CA ILE A 478 6.46 -27.25 9.82
C ILE A 478 5.24 -26.61 9.16
N TYR A 479 4.25 -26.26 9.96
CA TYR A 479 3.00 -25.66 9.51
C TYR A 479 2.49 -24.62 10.50
N CYS A 480 1.58 -23.76 10.03
CA CYS A 480 0.87 -22.78 10.85
C CYS A 480 -0.40 -23.41 11.41
N GLN A 481 -0.73 -23.11 12.65
CA GLN A 481 -1.97 -23.50 13.32
C GLN A 481 -2.64 -22.28 13.95
N ALA A 482 -3.93 -22.10 13.70
CA ALA A 482 -4.77 -21.05 14.28
C ALA A 482 -6.17 -21.58 14.59
N GLU A 483 -6.96 -20.85 15.38
CA GLU A 483 -8.33 -21.24 15.72
C GLU A 483 -9.21 -21.34 14.47
N ASN A 484 -9.09 -20.38 13.55
CA ASN A 484 -9.89 -20.28 12.33
C ASN A 484 -9.09 -19.71 11.15
N TYR A 485 -9.62 -19.89 9.94
CA TYR A 485 -9.14 -19.33 8.68
C TYR A 485 -7.69 -19.69 8.36
N MET A 486 -7.12 -18.99 7.38
CA MET A 486 -5.69 -19.04 7.10
C MET A 486 -5.16 -17.63 6.85
N LEU A 487 -3.83 -17.50 6.82
CA LEU A 487 -3.08 -16.28 6.49
C LEU A 487 -3.28 -15.12 7.47
N LEU A 488 -2.16 -14.64 8.05
CA LEU A 488 -2.12 -13.49 8.97
C LEU A 488 -3.01 -13.59 10.22
N MET A 489 -3.39 -14.78 10.64
CA MET A 489 -4.19 -14.95 11.85
C MET A 489 -3.41 -14.48 13.10
N PRO A 490 -3.99 -13.62 13.97
CA PRO A 490 -3.31 -13.07 15.14
C PRO A 490 -2.79 -14.13 16.12
N ASP A 491 -3.54 -15.23 16.25
CA ASP A 491 -3.30 -16.39 17.11
C ASP A 491 -2.49 -17.49 16.42
N SER A 492 -2.02 -17.27 15.18
CA SER A 492 -1.26 -18.26 14.42
C SER A 492 0.07 -18.59 15.09
N GLU A 493 0.33 -19.88 15.28
CA GLU A 493 1.55 -20.44 15.83
C GLU A 493 2.15 -21.51 14.90
N LEU A 494 3.46 -21.69 14.97
CA LEU A 494 4.19 -22.71 14.22
C LEU A 494 4.29 -24.02 15.00
N TYR A 495 3.97 -25.11 14.34
CA TYR A 495 4.09 -26.48 14.84
C TYR A 495 5.00 -27.30 13.94
N ILE A 496 5.74 -28.25 14.52
CA ILE A 496 6.57 -29.22 13.82
C ILE A 496 6.07 -30.64 14.07
N ILE A 497 6.06 -31.46 13.03
CA ILE A 497 5.61 -32.86 13.06
C ILE A 497 6.53 -33.73 12.18
N PRO A 498 6.73 -35.03 12.48
CA PRO A 498 7.39 -35.94 11.54
C PRO A 498 6.70 -35.91 10.17
N ALA A 499 7.48 -36.04 9.09
CA ALA A 499 6.94 -35.95 7.74
C ALA A 499 5.88 -37.03 7.42
N GLU A 500 5.96 -38.18 8.10
CA GLU A 500 4.99 -39.27 8.04
C GLU A 500 3.71 -39.05 8.89
N GLY A 501 3.65 -37.97 9.67
CA GLY A 501 2.60 -37.70 10.65
C GLY A 501 2.93 -38.24 12.06
N GLY A 502 2.12 -37.89 13.05
CA GLY A 502 2.33 -38.30 14.45
C GLY A 502 1.97 -37.20 15.44
N ASP A 503 2.78 -37.05 16.49
CA ASP A 503 2.54 -36.04 17.53
C ASP A 503 3.14 -34.68 17.13
N PRO A 504 2.32 -33.64 16.93
CA PRO A 504 2.82 -32.30 16.64
C PRO A 504 3.40 -31.64 17.90
N ARG A 505 4.41 -30.80 17.71
CA ARG A 505 5.02 -30.01 18.79
C ARG A 505 4.99 -28.53 18.44
N ARG A 506 4.52 -27.72 19.37
CA ARG A 506 4.60 -26.26 19.28
C ARG A 506 6.06 -25.82 19.33
N LEU A 507 6.48 -24.96 18.41
CA LEU A 507 7.84 -24.42 18.43
C LEU A 507 8.05 -23.48 19.64
N GLN A 508 9.21 -23.58 20.29
CA GLN A 508 9.68 -22.62 21.30
C GLN A 508 9.89 -21.22 20.70
N ALA A 509 10.20 -21.15 19.41
CA ALA A 509 10.42 -19.89 18.68
C ALA A 509 9.17 -19.02 18.54
N ASN A 510 7.96 -19.58 18.77
CA ASN A 510 6.73 -18.84 18.62
C ASN A 510 6.72 -17.58 19.47
N THR A 511 6.45 -16.48 18.79
CA THR A 511 6.26 -15.17 19.40
C THR A 511 4.79 -14.96 19.79
N PRO A 512 4.45 -13.95 20.63
CA PRO A 512 3.09 -13.79 21.15
C PRO A 512 2.02 -13.38 20.13
N LEU A 513 2.41 -12.86 18.95
CA LEU A 513 1.47 -12.29 18.00
C LEU A 513 1.86 -12.63 16.57
N MET A 514 1.02 -13.44 15.92
CA MET A 514 1.14 -13.93 14.55
C MET A 514 2.50 -14.56 14.25
N ASN A 515 2.51 -15.86 13.97
CA ASN A 515 3.65 -16.57 13.42
C ASN A 515 3.16 -17.26 12.14
N SER A 516 3.80 -16.94 11.02
CA SER A 516 3.37 -17.42 9.70
C SER A 516 4.57 -17.47 8.75
N TRP A 517 4.30 -17.57 7.43
CA TRP A 517 5.23 -17.64 6.31
C TRP A 517 6.67 -17.97 6.70
N HIS A 518 7.02 -19.23 6.49
CA HIS A 518 8.30 -19.78 6.89
C HIS A 518 8.97 -20.55 5.77
N SER A 519 10.29 -20.64 5.86
CA SER A 519 11.12 -21.38 4.92
C SER A 519 12.33 -21.97 5.62
N TRP A 520 12.81 -23.10 5.13
CA TRP A 520 13.89 -23.89 5.71
C TRP A 520 15.22 -23.60 5.03
N SER A 521 16.29 -23.47 5.81
CA SER A 521 17.63 -23.49 5.24
C SER A 521 17.92 -24.85 4.63
N SER A 522 18.73 -24.88 3.59
CA SER A 522 19.14 -26.04 2.79
C SER A 522 19.73 -27.17 3.63
N ASN A 523 20.35 -26.85 4.77
CA ASN A 523 20.88 -27.83 5.72
C ASN A 523 19.88 -28.33 6.78
N SER A 524 18.61 -27.91 6.72
CA SER A 524 17.54 -28.28 7.65
C SER A 524 17.77 -27.87 9.12
N ARG A 525 18.68 -26.93 9.39
CA ARG A 525 19.03 -26.47 10.75
C ARG A 525 18.48 -25.12 11.12
N TRP A 526 17.96 -24.36 10.17
CA TRP A 526 17.41 -23.05 10.41
C TRP A 526 16.06 -22.90 9.75
N LEU A 527 15.19 -22.19 10.44
CA LEU A 527 13.90 -21.75 9.93
C LEU A 527 13.88 -20.23 9.96
N VAL A 528 13.56 -19.60 8.83
CA VAL A 528 13.14 -18.20 8.79
C VAL A 528 11.63 -18.16 8.82
N PHE A 529 11.04 -17.25 9.61
CA PHE A 529 9.60 -17.09 9.69
C PHE A 529 9.20 -15.63 9.90
N SER A 530 7.94 -15.32 9.61
CA SER A 530 7.38 -13.98 9.73
C SER A 530 6.57 -13.81 11.02
N SER A 531 6.73 -12.69 11.71
CA SER A 531 5.95 -12.38 12.92
C SER A 531 5.74 -10.89 13.19
N LYS A 532 4.72 -10.54 13.98
CA LYS A 532 4.39 -9.17 14.42
C LYS A 532 4.71 -8.93 15.90
N ALA A 533 5.71 -9.63 16.45
CA ALA A 533 6.02 -9.60 17.87
C ALA A 533 6.34 -8.21 18.46
N ASN A 534 7.09 -7.37 17.72
CA ASN A 534 7.58 -6.09 18.25
C ASN A 534 6.91 -4.85 17.65
N THR A 535 6.29 -4.98 16.46
CA THR A 535 5.73 -3.84 15.72
C THR A 535 4.51 -4.26 14.90
N PRO A 536 3.63 -3.32 14.50
CA PRO A 536 2.55 -3.61 13.56
C PRO A 536 3.05 -4.11 12.19
N TYR A 537 4.27 -3.73 11.79
CA TYR A 537 4.93 -4.23 10.59
C TYR A 537 5.53 -5.61 10.86
N THR A 538 5.22 -6.55 9.97
CA THR A 538 5.77 -7.91 10.05
C THR A 538 7.29 -7.87 9.93
N GLN A 539 7.97 -8.58 10.83
CA GLN A 539 9.42 -8.75 10.84
C GLN A 539 9.79 -10.20 10.53
N LEU A 540 11.01 -10.42 10.07
CA LEU A 540 11.56 -11.76 9.89
C LEU A 540 12.36 -12.19 11.13
N PHE A 541 12.22 -13.45 11.50
CA PHE A 541 12.90 -14.08 12.62
C PHE A 541 13.56 -15.39 12.18
N LEU A 542 14.63 -15.76 12.85
CA LEU A 542 15.30 -17.05 12.72
C LEU A 542 15.12 -17.88 13.97
N THR A 543 15.09 -19.21 13.80
CA THR A 543 15.29 -20.16 14.88
C THR A 543 16.14 -21.34 14.41
N HIS A 544 16.98 -21.86 15.30
CA HIS A 544 17.72 -23.09 15.06
C HIS A 544 16.83 -24.29 15.35
N ILE A 545 16.84 -25.30 14.49
CA ILE A 545 16.16 -26.58 14.67
C ILE A 545 17.21 -27.68 14.81
N ASN A 546 17.21 -28.38 15.94
CA ASN A 546 18.14 -29.49 16.16
C ASN A 546 17.67 -30.79 15.50
N GLU A 547 18.46 -31.87 15.63
CA GLU A 547 18.13 -33.18 15.04
C GLU A 547 16.85 -33.82 15.57
N ALA A 548 16.43 -33.44 16.78
CA ALA A 548 15.19 -33.87 17.38
C ALA A 548 14.02 -32.97 16.98
N GLY A 549 14.21 -31.97 16.10
CA GLY A 549 13.17 -31.03 15.69
C GLY A 549 12.81 -30.00 16.77
N GLU A 550 13.65 -29.81 17.78
CA GLU A 550 13.44 -28.80 18.82
C GLU A 550 13.98 -27.45 18.33
N SER A 551 13.16 -26.41 18.42
CA SER A 551 13.53 -25.05 18.04
C SER A 551 14.17 -24.28 19.19
N SER A 552 15.15 -23.42 18.91
CA SER A 552 15.59 -22.39 19.86
C SER A 552 14.59 -21.22 19.94
N PRO A 553 14.69 -20.34 20.95
CA PRO A 553 14.01 -19.04 20.91
C PRO A 553 14.38 -18.23 19.67
N ALA A 554 13.46 -17.35 19.26
CA ALA A 554 13.58 -16.57 18.03
C ALA A 554 14.68 -15.50 18.08
N VAL A 555 15.35 -15.31 16.94
CA VAL A 555 16.35 -14.27 16.67
C VAL A 555 15.78 -13.31 15.64
N VAL A 556 15.59 -12.04 15.99
CA VAL A 556 15.02 -11.06 15.04
C VAL A 556 16.08 -10.63 14.00
N LEU A 557 15.66 -10.57 12.74
CA LEU A 557 16.45 -10.01 11.63
C LEU A 557 16.11 -8.53 11.45
N ASP A 558 16.57 -7.70 12.40
CA ASP A 558 16.21 -6.28 12.50
C ASP A 558 16.41 -5.45 11.21
N ARG A 559 17.42 -5.77 10.40
CA ARG A 559 17.74 -5.07 9.14
C ARG A 559 16.95 -5.57 7.93
N PHE A 560 16.23 -6.68 8.07
CA PHE A 560 15.39 -7.22 7.01
C PHE A 560 14.02 -6.56 7.00
N THR A 561 13.73 -5.62 7.90
CA THR A 561 12.46 -4.91 7.96
C THR A 561 12.68 -3.40 7.88
N ALA A 562 12.12 -2.77 6.85
CA ALA A 562 12.06 -1.31 6.78
C ALA A 562 11.05 -0.73 7.79
N LYS A 563 11.22 0.54 8.15
CA LYS A 563 10.40 1.20 9.20
C LYS A 563 8.94 1.42 8.81
N ASP A 564 8.64 1.42 7.52
CA ASP A 564 7.36 1.78 6.91
C ASP A 564 6.68 0.59 6.21
N ARG A 565 7.26 -0.62 6.29
CA ARG A 565 6.86 -1.77 5.47
C ARG A 565 6.95 -3.08 6.25
N ALA A 566 6.03 -3.98 5.96
CA ALA A 566 6.05 -5.35 6.46
C ALA A 566 6.93 -6.23 5.57
N ALA A 567 7.85 -6.98 6.16
CA ALA A 567 8.59 -8.04 5.49
C ALA A 567 7.81 -9.36 5.60
N ASN A 568 7.48 -9.99 4.48
CA ASN A 568 6.70 -11.23 4.43
C ASN A 568 7.20 -12.18 3.34
N ILE A 569 6.68 -13.42 3.38
CA ILE A 569 6.99 -14.50 2.43
C ILE A 569 8.51 -14.67 2.28
N PRO A 570 9.25 -15.00 3.36
CA PRO A 570 10.67 -15.29 3.23
C PRO A 570 10.88 -16.69 2.63
N GLU A 571 11.79 -16.80 1.68
CA GLU A 571 12.28 -18.06 1.14
C GLU A 571 13.80 -18.12 1.28
N PHE A 572 14.31 -19.18 1.91
CA PHE A 572 15.72 -19.49 1.84
C PHE A 572 16.07 -20.00 0.45
N VAL A 573 17.17 -19.49 -0.09
CA VAL A 573 17.68 -19.84 -1.41
C VAL A 573 19.12 -20.31 -1.25
N PRO A 574 19.47 -21.55 -1.66
CA PRO A 574 20.81 -22.13 -1.50
C PRO A 574 21.83 -21.55 -2.50
N LEU A 575 21.81 -20.23 -2.66
CA LEU A 575 22.64 -19.47 -3.57
C LEU A 575 23.29 -18.31 -2.82
N ARG A 576 24.35 -17.77 -3.40
CA ARG A 576 25.03 -16.58 -2.86
C ARG A 576 24.09 -15.37 -2.91
N PRO A 577 24.22 -14.40 -1.99
CA PRO A 577 23.36 -13.20 -1.96
C PRO A 577 23.53 -12.27 -3.17
N ASP A 578 24.58 -12.44 -3.97
CA ASP A 578 24.83 -11.71 -5.22
C ASP A 578 24.27 -12.42 -6.47
N SER A 579 23.65 -13.59 -6.31
CA SER A 579 23.13 -14.39 -7.43
C SER A 579 21.93 -13.76 -8.12
N ILE A 580 21.24 -12.82 -7.45
CA ILE A 580 20.18 -11.98 -8.03
C ILE A 580 20.50 -10.54 -7.63
N ALA A 581 20.94 -9.72 -8.59
CA ALA A 581 21.19 -8.30 -8.35
C ALA A 581 20.01 -7.44 -8.81
N LYS A 582 19.34 -7.81 -9.91
CA LYS A 582 18.14 -7.12 -10.41
C LYS A 582 17.25 -8.07 -11.22
N ILE A 583 15.95 -7.93 -11.04
CA ILE A 583 14.90 -8.47 -11.88
C ILE A 583 14.25 -7.29 -12.60
N ARG A 584 14.19 -7.35 -13.93
CA ARG A 584 13.54 -6.34 -14.78
C ARG A 584 12.35 -6.95 -15.49
N GLU A 585 11.31 -6.17 -15.61
CA GLU A 585 10.09 -6.48 -16.33
C GLU A 585 10.16 -6.00 -17.78
N GLU A 586 9.83 -6.87 -18.74
CA GLU A 586 9.79 -6.58 -20.19
C GLU A 586 8.43 -6.89 -20.84
N PHE A 587 7.48 -7.46 -20.09
CA PHE A 587 6.11 -7.74 -20.57
C PHE A 587 5.13 -6.58 -20.30
N LEU A 588 5.55 -5.56 -19.55
CA LEU A 588 4.71 -4.40 -19.28
C LEU A 588 4.76 -3.45 -20.47
N ASP A 589 3.59 -3.13 -20.98
CA ASP A 589 3.37 -2.18 -22.05
C ASP A 589 2.71 -0.89 -21.51
N ALA A 590 2.58 0.10 -22.39
CA ALA A 590 1.85 1.33 -22.08
C ALA A 590 0.43 1.06 -21.55
N TYR A 591 -0.22 0.01 -22.05
CA TYR A 591 -1.57 -0.39 -21.64
C TYR A 591 -1.62 -0.89 -20.19
N SER A 592 -0.61 -1.63 -19.73
CA SER A 592 -0.51 -2.11 -18.35
C SER A 592 -0.43 -0.93 -17.37
N PHE A 593 0.36 0.09 -17.70
CA PHE A 593 0.46 1.32 -16.92
C PHE A 593 -0.79 2.19 -17.00
N LEU A 594 -1.46 2.24 -18.16
CA LEU A 594 -2.74 2.92 -18.32
C LEU A 594 -3.79 2.32 -17.37
N ARG A 595 -3.92 0.98 -17.32
CA ARG A 595 -4.87 0.32 -16.42
C ARG A 595 -4.54 0.55 -14.95
N ALA A 596 -3.27 0.46 -14.57
CA ALA A 596 -2.84 0.74 -13.20
C ALA A 596 -3.19 2.18 -12.79
N GLY A 597 -2.99 3.15 -13.70
CA GLY A 597 -3.38 4.53 -13.45
C GLY A 597 -4.89 4.73 -13.33
N MET A 598 -5.68 4.11 -14.20
CA MET A 598 -7.16 4.16 -14.14
C MET A 598 -7.70 3.52 -12.86
N ALA A 599 -7.08 2.45 -12.37
CA ALA A 599 -7.45 1.82 -11.10
C ALA A 599 -7.24 2.79 -9.93
N ASN A 600 -6.11 3.51 -9.92
CA ASN A 600 -5.82 4.55 -8.92
C ASN A 600 -6.80 5.73 -9.01
N GLU A 601 -7.18 6.17 -10.21
CA GLU A 601 -8.19 7.23 -10.39
C GLU A 601 -9.55 6.85 -9.80
N ARG A 602 -10.00 5.60 -9.99
CA ARG A 602 -11.27 5.10 -9.43
C ARG A 602 -11.30 5.15 -7.91
N THR A 603 -10.14 5.04 -7.26
CA THR A 603 -10.00 5.15 -5.81
C THR A 603 -9.66 6.57 -5.34
N GLY A 604 -9.52 7.53 -6.27
CA GLY A 604 -9.16 8.92 -5.99
C GLY A 604 -7.67 9.16 -5.69
N ASP A 605 -6.79 8.16 -5.89
CA ASP A 605 -5.33 8.31 -5.75
C ASP A 605 -4.72 8.90 -7.03
N TYR A 606 -5.00 10.18 -7.30
CA TYR A 606 -4.41 10.89 -8.44
C TYR A 606 -2.87 10.92 -8.42
N PRO A 607 -2.19 11.06 -7.26
CA PRO A 607 -0.72 10.90 -7.20
C PRO A 607 -0.22 9.53 -7.68
N GLY A 608 -0.90 8.43 -7.32
CA GLY A 608 -0.64 7.08 -7.81
C GLY A 608 -0.85 6.96 -9.32
N ALA A 609 -1.98 7.50 -9.81
CA ALA A 609 -2.29 7.51 -11.23
C ALA A 609 -1.21 8.23 -12.07
N ILE A 610 -0.77 9.41 -11.63
CA ILE A 610 0.30 10.18 -12.30
C ILE A 610 1.60 9.38 -12.40
N ARG A 611 1.99 8.65 -11.34
CA ARG A 611 3.20 7.80 -11.37
C ARG A 611 3.06 6.71 -12.44
N ALA A 612 1.93 6.01 -12.46
CA ALA A 612 1.67 4.95 -13.42
C ALA A 612 1.69 5.49 -14.86
N TYR A 613 0.97 6.57 -15.15
CA TYR A 613 0.93 7.11 -16.51
C TYR A 613 2.29 7.62 -17.00
N ARG A 614 3.07 8.31 -16.16
CA ARG A 614 4.43 8.73 -16.51
C ARG A 614 5.31 7.54 -16.88
N ARG A 615 5.19 6.43 -16.13
CA ARG A 615 5.93 5.21 -16.42
C ARG A 615 5.50 4.57 -17.75
N GLY A 616 4.20 4.56 -18.06
CA GLY A 616 3.72 4.16 -19.38
C GLY A 616 4.30 5.00 -20.52
N LEU A 617 4.39 6.32 -20.31
CA LEU A 617 4.96 7.27 -21.27
C LEU A 617 6.48 7.15 -21.43
N GLU A 618 7.21 6.52 -20.49
CA GLU A 618 8.62 6.18 -20.71
C GLU A 618 8.79 5.14 -21.83
N SER A 619 7.82 4.22 -21.97
CA SER A 619 7.80 3.22 -23.05
C SER A 619 7.19 3.76 -24.34
N GLU A 620 6.04 4.44 -24.24
CA GLU A 620 5.36 5.04 -25.39
C GLU A 620 5.12 6.54 -25.17
N PRO A 621 6.12 7.41 -25.41
CA PRO A 621 6.01 8.85 -25.15
C PRO A 621 4.92 9.58 -25.93
N LYS A 622 4.41 8.96 -27.01
CA LYS A 622 3.36 9.49 -27.90
C LYS A 622 2.09 8.65 -27.84
N ASN A 623 1.74 8.14 -26.66
CA ASN A 623 0.47 7.44 -26.46
C ASN A 623 -0.60 8.47 -26.03
N PRO A 624 -1.62 8.75 -26.86
CA PRO A 624 -2.58 9.82 -26.60
C PRO A 624 -3.49 9.52 -25.40
N GLU A 625 -3.83 8.25 -25.15
CA GLU A 625 -4.64 7.85 -24.00
C GLU A 625 -3.90 8.06 -22.67
N LEU A 626 -2.60 7.74 -22.62
CA LEU A 626 -1.76 8.00 -21.45
C LEU A 626 -1.55 9.50 -21.20
N LEU A 627 -1.31 10.28 -22.26
CA LEU A 627 -1.18 11.75 -22.15
C LEU A 627 -2.51 12.38 -21.69
N ASN A 628 -3.64 11.97 -22.25
CA ASN A 628 -4.97 12.41 -21.83
C ASN A 628 -5.24 12.09 -20.36
N SER A 629 -4.95 10.85 -19.94
CA SER A 629 -5.23 10.41 -18.57
C SER A 629 -4.29 11.07 -17.55
N LEU A 630 -3.02 11.28 -17.90
CA LEU A 630 -2.08 12.07 -17.10
C LEU A 630 -2.56 13.51 -16.95
N GLY A 631 -2.99 14.14 -18.04
CA GLY A 631 -3.54 15.49 -18.05
C GLY A 631 -4.77 15.63 -17.15
N PHE A 632 -5.72 14.70 -17.26
CA PHE A 632 -6.89 14.65 -16.39
C PHE A 632 -6.52 14.52 -14.91
N SER A 633 -5.63 13.59 -14.56
CA SER A 633 -5.18 13.41 -13.18
C SER A 633 -4.43 14.64 -12.62
N LEU A 634 -3.66 15.36 -13.45
CA LEU A 634 -3.03 16.62 -13.06
C LEU A 634 -4.06 17.73 -12.77
N PHE A 635 -5.07 17.85 -13.64
CA PHE A 635 -6.18 18.78 -13.46
C PHE A 635 -6.94 18.52 -12.15
N GLN A 636 -7.23 17.25 -11.83
CA GLN A 636 -7.90 16.87 -10.59
C GLN A 636 -7.12 17.25 -9.32
N LEU A 637 -5.79 17.40 -9.40
CA LEU A 637 -4.94 17.90 -8.31
C LEU A 637 -4.77 19.43 -8.32
N GLY A 638 -5.49 20.17 -9.17
CA GLY A 638 -5.40 21.62 -9.32
C GLY A 638 -4.09 22.09 -9.98
N ARG A 639 -3.41 21.20 -10.73
CA ARG A 639 -2.18 21.50 -11.48
C ARG A 639 -2.53 21.78 -12.94
N SER A 640 -3.42 22.76 -13.14
CA SER A 640 -4.06 23.03 -14.43
C SER A 640 -3.07 23.49 -15.51
N GLU A 641 -1.99 24.21 -15.15
CA GLU A 641 -0.94 24.56 -16.11
C GLU A 641 -0.23 23.32 -16.68
N GLU A 642 0.18 22.38 -15.81
CA GLU A 642 0.82 21.13 -16.26
C GLU A 642 -0.15 20.21 -17.01
N ALA A 643 -1.43 20.25 -16.63
CA ALA A 643 -2.48 19.51 -17.32
C ALA A 643 -2.63 19.98 -18.77
N ILE A 644 -2.68 21.30 -19.01
CA ILE A 644 -2.75 21.89 -20.35
C ILE A 644 -1.57 21.44 -21.20
N GLU A 645 -0.33 21.59 -20.72
CA GLU A 645 0.88 21.17 -21.46
C GLU A 645 0.81 19.69 -21.87
N THR A 646 0.33 18.83 -20.97
CA THR A 646 0.21 17.38 -21.24
C THR A 646 -0.93 17.07 -22.22
N LEU A 647 -2.05 17.77 -22.12
CA LEU A 647 -3.23 17.58 -22.97
C LEU A 647 -3.03 18.14 -24.38
N GLU A 648 -2.29 19.24 -24.51
CA GLU A 648 -1.84 19.76 -25.81
C GLU A 648 -0.97 18.72 -26.52
N ALA A 649 -0.05 18.05 -25.81
CA ALA A 649 0.72 16.95 -26.37
C ALA A 649 -0.17 15.76 -26.79
N ALA A 650 -1.23 15.46 -26.04
CA ALA A 650 -2.20 14.41 -26.41
C ALA A 650 -2.91 14.75 -27.74
N VAL A 651 -3.37 16.00 -27.88
CA VAL A 651 -4.05 16.51 -29.09
C VAL A 651 -3.09 16.64 -30.27
N GLU A 652 -1.81 16.98 -30.04
CA GLU A 652 -0.80 17.02 -31.10
C GLU A 652 -0.54 15.62 -31.68
N VAL A 653 -0.54 14.60 -30.82
CA VAL A 653 -0.35 13.20 -31.21
C VAL A 653 -1.58 12.64 -31.91
N ASP A 654 -2.78 12.88 -31.36
CA ASP A 654 -4.05 12.48 -31.94
C ASP A 654 -5.06 13.63 -31.91
N PRO A 655 -5.15 14.40 -33.01
CA PRO A 655 -6.11 15.50 -33.14
C PRO A 655 -7.58 15.05 -33.13
N THR A 656 -7.86 13.76 -33.19
CA THR A 656 -9.23 13.21 -33.16
C THR A 656 -9.66 12.70 -31.78
N HIS A 657 -8.78 12.86 -30.77
CA HIS A 657 -9.02 12.38 -29.42
C HIS A 657 -9.98 13.31 -28.64
N TRP A 658 -11.28 13.14 -28.81
CA TRP A 658 -12.30 14.04 -28.24
C TRP A 658 -12.16 14.26 -26.73
N LYS A 659 -11.81 13.21 -25.95
CA LYS A 659 -11.61 13.35 -24.49
C LYS A 659 -10.47 14.29 -24.12
N ALA A 660 -9.41 14.35 -24.94
CA ALA A 660 -8.27 15.20 -24.70
C ALA A 660 -8.66 16.66 -24.93
N HIS A 661 -9.39 16.94 -26.01
CA HIS A 661 -10.01 18.25 -26.24
C HIS A 661 -10.94 18.68 -25.11
N ASN A 662 -11.82 17.79 -24.65
CA ASN A 662 -12.70 18.07 -23.52
C ASN A 662 -11.92 18.40 -22.24
N ASN A 663 -10.92 17.58 -21.89
CA ASN A 663 -10.12 17.78 -20.69
C ASN A 663 -9.26 19.04 -20.78
N LEU A 664 -8.77 19.38 -21.98
CA LEU A 664 -8.02 20.62 -22.24
C LEU A 664 -8.93 21.83 -22.01
N ALA A 665 -10.16 21.79 -22.53
CA ALA A 665 -11.14 22.83 -22.28
C ALA A 665 -11.48 22.99 -20.79
N LEU A 666 -11.65 21.89 -20.05
CA LEU A 666 -11.88 21.92 -18.59
C LEU A 666 -10.71 22.60 -17.85
N ALA A 667 -9.47 22.25 -18.16
CA ALA A 667 -8.29 22.85 -17.56
C ALA A 667 -8.16 24.35 -17.92
N SER A 668 -8.45 24.73 -19.16
CA SER A 668 -8.48 26.14 -19.60
C SER A 668 -9.56 26.95 -18.88
N VAL A 669 -10.74 26.39 -18.60
CA VAL A 669 -11.79 27.07 -17.80
C VAL A 669 -11.31 27.38 -16.39
N ASP A 670 -10.55 26.48 -15.77
CA ASP A 670 -9.98 26.66 -14.42
C ASP A 670 -8.93 27.78 -14.36
N LEU A 671 -8.11 27.91 -15.40
CA LEU A 671 -7.19 29.04 -15.56
C LEU A 671 -7.86 30.34 -16.02
N GLY A 672 -9.12 30.28 -16.45
CA GLY A 672 -9.88 31.42 -16.95
C GLY A 672 -9.63 31.76 -18.42
N GLU A 673 -9.02 30.86 -19.17
CA GLU A 673 -8.76 30.97 -20.62
C GLU A 673 -10.00 30.52 -21.40
N LEU A 674 -11.06 31.34 -21.33
CA LEU A 674 -12.39 30.97 -21.80
C LEU A 674 -12.48 30.79 -23.31
N GLU A 675 -11.77 31.60 -24.09
CA GLU A 675 -11.73 31.51 -25.54
C GLU A 675 -11.04 30.21 -26.02
N LEU A 676 -9.98 29.79 -25.31
CA LEU A 676 -9.31 28.53 -25.58
C LEU A 676 -10.21 27.34 -25.23
N ALA A 677 -10.90 27.43 -24.09
CA ALA A 677 -11.89 26.43 -23.70
C ALA A 677 -13.03 26.28 -24.71
N GLU A 678 -13.57 27.39 -25.23
CA GLU A 678 -14.60 27.36 -26.27
C GLU A 678 -14.12 26.60 -27.52
N ALA A 679 -12.92 26.92 -28.01
CA ALA A 679 -12.35 26.29 -29.20
C ALA A 679 -12.25 24.76 -29.03
N HIS A 680 -11.72 24.29 -27.91
CA HIS A 680 -11.55 22.87 -27.65
C HIS A 680 -12.86 22.13 -27.34
N TYR A 681 -13.82 22.77 -26.67
CA TYR A 681 -15.15 22.17 -26.51
C TYR A 681 -15.85 21.98 -27.85
N ARG A 682 -15.76 22.96 -28.76
CA ARG A 682 -16.32 22.82 -30.11
C ARG A 682 -15.65 21.70 -30.89
N GLU A 683 -14.32 21.57 -30.83
CA GLU A 683 -13.60 20.47 -31.47
C GLU A 683 -14.00 19.11 -30.88
N SER A 684 -14.06 19.00 -29.56
CA SER A 684 -14.51 17.78 -28.89
C SER A 684 -15.92 17.36 -29.33
N LEU A 685 -16.85 18.31 -29.44
CA LEU A 685 -18.23 18.05 -29.86
C LEU A 685 -18.35 17.72 -31.35
N ALA A 686 -17.47 18.27 -32.19
CA ALA A 686 -17.41 17.93 -33.60
C ALA A 686 -16.94 16.48 -33.82
N LEU A 687 -16.06 15.99 -32.95
CA LEU A 687 -15.56 14.62 -32.95
C LEU A 687 -16.55 13.62 -32.34
N GLU A 688 -17.07 13.92 -31.14
CA GLU A 688 -18.05 13.10 -30.43
C GLU A 688 -19.06 13.98 -29.67
N PRO A 689 -20.33 14.03 -30.11
CA PRO A 689 -21.38 14.78 -29.43
C PRO A 689 -21.70 14.20 -28.05
N GLN A 690 -21.39 14.95 -26.99
CA GLN A 690 -21.65 14.54 -25.61
C GLN A 690 -22.57 15.54 -24.89
N PRO A 691 -23.66 15.08 -24.23
CA PRO A 691 -24.60 15.98 -23.55
C PRO A 691 -23.95 16.86 -22.49
N ALA A 692 -23.00 16.32 -21.73
CA ALA A 692 -22.27 17.05 -20.69
C ALA A 692 -21.41 18.17 -21.28
N ILE A 693 -20.75 17.91 -22.41
CA ILE A 693 -19.88 18.88 -23.08
C ILE A 693 -20.69 20.04 -23.67
N TYR A 694 -21.86 19.77 -24.26
CA TYR A 694 -22.78 20.83 -24.68
C TYR A 694 -23.19 21.75 -23.51
N ASN A 695 -23.46 21.18 -22.33
CA ASN A 695 -23.76 21.98 -21.15
C ASN A 695 -22.55 22.83 -20.71
N ASP A 696 -21.35 22.25 -20.69
CA ASP A 696 -20.15 22.96 -20.24
C ASP A 696 -19.72 24.05 -21.24
N LEU A 697 -19.87 23.82 -22.56
CA LEU A 697 -19.70 24.84 -23.58
C LEU A 697 -20.73 25.98 -23.41
N GLY A 698 -22.01 25.66 -23.15
CA GLY A 698 -23.02 26.67 -22.86
C GLY A 698 -22.65 27.54 -21.65
N PHE A 699 -22.04 26.94 -20.62
CA PHE A 699 -21.54 27.68 -19.46
C PHE A 699 -20.38 28.62 -19.82
N VAL A 700 -19.45 28.18 -20.67
CA VAL A 700 -18.35 29.02 -21.15
C VAL A 700 -18.87 30.19 -21.98
N LEU A 701 -19.81 29.94 -22.91
CA LEU A 701 -20.41 30.97 -23.76
C LEU A 701 -21.15 32.05 -22.96
N GLU A 702 -21.85 31.67 -21.88
CA GLU A 702 -22.43 32.65 -20.94
C GLU A 702 -21.37 33.57 -20.34
N ARG A 703 -20.21 33.02 -19.94
CA ARG A 703 -19.12 33.81 -19.36
C ARG A 703 -18.41 34.70 -20.39
N LEU A 704 -18.41 34.30 -21.65
CA LEU A 704 -17.95 35.12 -22.78
C LEU A 704 -18.97 36.20 -23.20
N GLY A 705 -20.16 36.21 -22.60
CA GLY A 705 -21.22 37.20 -22.91
C GLY A 705 -22.02 36.86 -24.16
N MET A 706 -22.12 35.57 -24.50
CA MET A 706 -22.83 35.05 -25.68
C MET A 706 -24.03 34.17 -25.23
N PRO A 707 -25.07 34.77 -24.61
CA PRO A 707 -26.17 34.00 -24.00
C PRO A 707 -27.06 33.27 -25.01
N ASP A 708 -27.25 33.80 -26.22
CA ASP A 708 -28.09 33.14 -27.23
C ASP A 708 -27.46 31.82 -27.69
N ASP A 709 -26.15 31.84 -27.99
CA ASP A 709 -25.39 30.64 -28.35
C ASP A 709 -25.33 29.63 -27.19
N ALA A 710 -25.20 30.13 -25.95
CA ALA A 710 -25.26 29.27 -24.77
C ALA A 710 -26.58 28.52 -24.65
N GLN A 711 -27.72 29.20 -24.88
CA GLN A 711 -29.04 28.56 -24.85
C GLN A 711 -29.18 27.51 -25.94
N GLU A 712 -28.60 27.73 -27.13
CA GLU A 712 -28.56 26.71 -28.19
C GLU A 712 -27.82 25.46 -27.71
N MET A 713 -26.65 25.63 -27.09
CA MET A 713 -25.87 24.49 -26.57
C MET A 713 -26.59 23.76 -25.44
N TYR A 714 -27.25 24.47 -24.51
CA TYR A 714 -28.06 23.80 -23.48
C TYR A 714 -29.24 23.03 -24.09
N ARG A 715 -29.90 23.57 -25.12
CA ARG A 715 -30.98 22.84 -25.82
C ARG A 715 -30.44 21.60 -26.55
N ALA A 716 -29.25 21.68 -27.15
CA ALA A 716 -28.59 20.53 -27.75
C ALA A 716 -28.26 19.44 -26.71
N SER A 717 -27.77 19.84 -25.53
CA SER A 717 -27.56 18.92 -24.39
C SER A 717 -28.86 18.23 -23.98
N LEU A 718 -29.96 18.97 -23.83
CA LEU A 718 -31.28 18.42 -23.46
C LEU A 718 -31.93 17.56 -24.55
N ALA A 719 -31.61 17.80 -25.82
CA ALA A 719 -32.07 16.95 -26.92
C ALA A 719 -31.47 15.53 -26.83
N LEU A 720 -30.24 15.40 -26.32
CA LEU A 720 -29.58 14.12 -26.10
C LEU A 720 -29.91 13.51 -24.73
N THR A 721 -30.08 14.34 -23.69
CA THR A 721 -30.43 13.88 -22.34
C THR A 721 -31.51 14.78 -21.73
N PRO A 722 -32.80 14.45 -21.97
CA PRO A 722 -33.93 15.25 -21.47
C PRO A 722 -34.04 15.31 -19.94
N GLU A 723 -33.38 14.41 -19.20
CA GLU A 723 -33.45 14.32 -17.73
C GLU A 723 -32.24 14.97 -17.02
N ALA A 724 -31.45 15.79 -17.73
CA ALA A 724 -30.29 16.46 -17.16
C ALA A 724 -30.68 17.70 -16.32
N SER A 725 -30.90 17.51 -15.00
CA SER A 725 -31.31 18.58 -14.07
C SER A 725 -30.39 19.82 -14.10
N ARG A 726 -29.05 19.61 -14.13
CA ARG A 726 -28.07 20.71 -14.21
C ARG A 726 -28.25 21.55 -15.47
N THR A 727 -28.46 20.90 -16.62
CA THR A 727 -28.69 21.59 -17.90
C THR A 727 -30.01 22.36 -17.90
N HIS A 728 -31.08 21.77 -17.36
CA HIS A 728 -32.34 22.49 -17.15
C HIS A 728 -32.16 23.75 -16.30
N TYR A 729 -31.43 23.65 -15.19
CA TYR A 729 -31.11 24.81 -14.35
C TYR A 729 -30.32 25.88 -15.12
N ASN A 730 -29.27 25.49 -15.84
CA ASN A 730 -28.41 26.43 -16.57
C ASN A 730 -29.16 27.15 -17.69
N LEU A 731 -29.99 26.43 -18.46
CA LEU A 731 -30.86 27.00 -19.48
C LEU A 731 -31.88 27.96 -18.86
N ALA A 732 -32.53 27.56 -17.77
CA ALA A 732 -33.48 28.41 -17.05
C ALA A 732 -32.83 29.71 -16.54
N ALA A 733 -31.62 29.61 -15.98
CA ALA A 733 -30.88 30.76 -15.50
C ALA A 733 -30.46 31.70 -16.63
N SER A 734 -30.09 31.16 -17.80
CA SER A 734 -29.81 31.95 -19.00
C SER A 734 -31.07 32.67 -19.51
N LEU A 735 -32.19 31.96 -19.68
CA LEU A 735 -33.47 32.52 -20.11
C LEU A 735 -33.96 33.63 -19.18
N ALA A 736 -33.83 33.41 -17.86
CA ALA A 736 -34.16 34.40 -16.83
C ALA A 736 -33.30 35.68 -16.91
N ARG A 737 -32.05 35.59 -17.37
CA ARG A 737 -31.19 36.76 -17.62
C ARG A 737 -31.57 37.48 -18.90
N SER A 738 -31.97 36.74 -19.94
CA SER A 738 -32.46 37.30 -21.20
C SER A 738 -33.90 37.84 -21.12
N GLY A 739 -34.62 37.58 -20.01
CA GLY A 739 -35.96 38.09 -19.73
C GLY A 739 -37.11 37.19 -20.19
N ASP A 740 -36.82 35.97 -20.65
CA ASP A 740 -37.85 34.97 -20.96
C ASP A 740 -38.24 34.19 -19.69
N ASP A 741 -38.95 34.90 -18.82
CA ASP A 741 -39.37 34.39 -17.51
C ASP A 741 -40.34 33.20 -17.64
N VAL A 742 -41.11 33.09 -18.74
CA VAL A 742 -42.09 32.00 -18.95
C VAL A 742 -41.39 30.68 -19.24
N GLU A 743 -40.43 30.68 -20.15
CA GLU A 743 -39.69 29.46 -20.49
C GLU A 743 -38.69 29.10 -19.38
N ALA A 744 -38.08 30.11 -18.73
CA ALA A 744 -37.24 29.90 -17.55
C ALA A 744 -37.97 29.15 -16.43
N GLU A 745 -39.22 29.52 -16.13
CA GLU A 745 -40.04 28.84 -15.11
C GLU A 745 -40.23 27.36 -15.44
N LYS A 746 -40.52 26.99 -16.69
CA LYS A 746 -40.68 25.59 -17.09
C LYS A 746 -39.40 24.78 -16.85
N HIS A 747 -38.25 25.33 -17.25
CA HIS A 747 -36.98 24.65 -17.08
C HIS A 747 -36.54 24.60 -15.60
N PHE A 748 -36.79 25.63 -14.79
CA PHE A 748 -36.57 25.55 -13.34
C PHE A 748 -37.47 24.49 -12.69
N ALA A 749 -38.74 24.40 -13.09
CA ALA A 749 -39.65 23.38 -12.58
C ALA A 749 -39.17 21.97 -12.91
N GLN A 750 -38.66 21.75 -14.13
CA GLN A 750 -38.08 20.48 -14.53
C GLN A 750 -36.77 20.16 -13.79
N ALA A 751 -35.89 21.15 -13.60
CA ALA A 751 -34.67 20.96 -12.80
C ALA A 751 -35.01 20.50 -11.37
N LEU A 752 -36.02 21.15 -10.75
CA LEU A 752 -36.50 20.84 -9.41
C LEU A 752 -37.23 19.49 -9.31
N SER A 753 -37.96 19.08 -10.34
CA SER A 753 -38.63 17.76 -10.34
C SER A 753 -37.62 16.61 -10.41
N LEU A 754 -36.53 16.82 -11.16
CA LEU A 754 -35.45 15.84 -11.33
C LEU A 754 -34.52 15.80 -10.10
N SER A 755 -34.10 16.97 -9.61
CA SER A 755 -33.23 17.08 -8.44
C SER A 755 -33.39 18.46 -7.78
N PRO A 756 -34.16 18.56 -6.69
CA PRO A 756 -34.30 19.80 -5.93
C PRO A 756 -32.95 20.34 -5.47
N SER A 757 -32.66 21.62 -5.76
CA SER A 757 -31.41 22.28 -5.36
C SER A 757 -31.67 23.70 -4.87
N PHE A 758 -30.78 24.19 -3.98
CA PHE A 758 -30.85 25.55 -3.46
C PHE A 758 -30.92 26.59 -4.59
N GLN A 759 -30.04 26.47 -5.59
CA GLN A 759 -29.91 27.42 -6.69
C GLN A 759 -31.16 27.43 -7.57
N ALA A 760 -31.75 26.26 -7.87
CA ALA A 760 -32.96 26.18 -8.68
C ALA A 760 -34.18 26.77 -7.95
N HIS A 761 -34.31 26.55 -6.64
CA HIS A 761 -35.37 27.20 -5.84
C HIS A 761 -35.20 28.73 -5.78
N ILE A 762 -33.97 29.23 -5.65
CA ILE A 762 -33.68 30.67 -5.69
C ILE A 762 -34.04 31.25 -7.06
N GLY A 763 -33.61 30.59 -8.16
CA GLY A 763 -33.93 31.00 -9.52
C GLY A 763 -35.43 31.07 -9.78
N MET A 764 -36.16 30.04 -9.37
CA MET A 764 -37.62 29.99 -9.45
C MET A 764 -38.28 31.13 -8.67
N ALA A 765 -37.85 31.39 -7.44
CA ALA A 765 -38.41 32.47 -6.62
C ALA A 765 -38.21 33.86 -7.24
N VAL A 766 -37.05 34.10 -7.86
CA VAL A 766 -36.77 35.36 -8.56
C VAL A 766 -37.72 35.56 -9.74
N ILE A 767 -37.96 34.52 -10.54
CA ILE A 767 -38.88 34.57 -11.67
C ILE A 767 -40.33 34.79 -11.21
N LEU A 768 -40.80 34.01 -10.24
CA LEU A 768 -42.15 34.14 -9.69
C LEU A 768 -42.39 35.54 -9.09
N ARG A 769 -41.38 36.12 -8.43
CA ARG A 769 -41.45 37.51 -7.92
C ARG A 769 -41.63 38.52 -9.06
N ARG A 770 -40.87 38.41 -10.16
CA ARG A 770 -41.00 39.31 -11.33
C ARG A 770 -42.38 39.23 -11.96
N ARG A 771 -42.97 38.04 -11.98
CA ARG A 771 -44.33 37.77 -12.48
C ARG A 771 -45.45 38.15 -11.50
N GLY A 772 -45.11 38.61 -10.29
CA GLY A 772 -46.08 38.99 -9.25
C GLY A 772 -46.69 37.83 -8.46
N GLN A 773 -46.18 36.60 -8.61
CA GLN A 773 -46.59 35.41 -7.86
C GLN A 773 -45.87 35.32 -6.51
N THR A 774 -46.03 36.35 -5.68
CA THR A 774 -45.25 36.57 -4.46
C THR A 774 -45.34 35.43 -3.45
N GLU A 775 -46.52 34.86 -3.21
CA GLU A 775 -46.68 33.77 -2.24
C GLU A 775 -45.99 32.47 -2.67
N GLU A 776 -45.94 32.21 -3.98
CA GLU A 776 -45.21 31.06 -4.52
C GLU A 776 -43.71 31.26 -4.42
N ALA A 777 -43.23 32.48 -4.71
CA ALA A 777 -41.83 32.84 -4.51
C ALA A 777 -41.39 32.64 -3.05
N ILE A 778 -42.24 33.01 -2.07
CA ILE A 778 -41.99 32.77 -0.64
C ILE A 778 -41.86 31.27 -0.32
N ARG A 779 -42.70 30.41 -0.93
CA ARG A 779 -42.58 28.94 -0.75
C ARG A 779 -41.24 28.43 -1.24
N HIS A 780 -40.82 28.78 -2.45
CA HIS A 780 -39.53 28.35 -2.99
C HIS A 780 -38.33 28.86 -2.16
N LEU A 781 -38.37 30.09 -1.63
CA LEU A 781 -37.31 30.59 -0.74
C LEU A 781 -37.24 29.82 0.58
N ARG A 782 -38.38 29.42 1.15
CA ARG A 782 -38.42 28.57 2.35
C ARG A 782 -37.87 27.18 2.07
N ASP A 783 -38.13 26.63 0.89
CA ASP A 783 -37.56 25.35 0.47
C ASP A 783 -36.05 25.45 0.25
N ALA A 784 -35.56 26.53 -0.37
CA ALA A 784 -34.13 26.82 -0.48
C ALA A 784 -33.45 26.86 0.91
N ILE A 785 -34.03 27.57 1.87
CA ILE A 785 -33.54 27.63 3.26
C ILE A 785 -33.54 26.24 3.92
N ARG A 786 -34.51 25.39 3.62
CA ARG A 786 -34.55 24.02 4.15
C ARG A 786 -33.40 23.16 3.61
N ILE A 787 -33.03 23.35 2.33
CA ILE A 787 -31.95 22.62 1.67
C ILE A 787 -30.58 23.12 2.17
N GLU A 788 -30.35 24.43 2.17
CA GLU A 788 -29.10 25.05 2.63
C GLU A 788 -29.37 26.17 3.65
N PRO A 789 -29.53 25.84 4.95
CA PRO A 789 -29.90 26.81 5.97
C PRO A 789 -28.79 27.81 6.33
N SER A 790 -27.55 27.55 5.91
CA SER A 790 -26.39 28.40 6.13
C SER A 790 -26.20 29.50 5.08
N GLU A 791 -26.91 29.43 3.94
CA GLU A 791 -26.76 30.40 2.86
C GLU A 791 -27.59 31.67 3.12
N SER A 792 -26.93 32.83 3.17
CA SER A 792 -27.58 34.10 3.54
C SER A 792 -28.55 34.62 2.47
N VAL A 793 -28.34 34.23 1.20
CA VAL A 793 -29.02 34.81 0.03
C VAL A 793 -30.53 34.58 0.08
N ALA A 794 -30.98 33.37 0.47
CA ALA A 794 -32.40 33.04 0.51
C ALA A 794 -33.15 33.85 1.59
N TYR A 795 -32.53 34.05 2.76
CA TYR A 795 -33.07 34.90 3.83
C TYR A 795 -33.15 36.37 3.40
N GLU A 796 -32.13 36.86 2.69
CA GLU A 796 -32.15 38.24 2.17
C GLU A 796 -33.30 38.46 1.18
N GLN A 797 -33.46 37.54 0.21
CA GLN A 797 -34.53 37.61 -0.79
C GLN A 797 -35.92 37.47 -0.14
N LEU A 798 -36.05 36.64 0.90
CA LEU A 798 -37.30 36.47 1.62
C LEU A 798 -37.65 37.72 2.44
N GLY A 799 -36.64 38.37 3.03
CA GLY A 799 -36.80 39.67 3.69
C GLY A 799 -37.28 40.75 2.72
N ASP A 800 -36.70 40.81 1.51
CA ASP A 800 -37.13 41.73 0.45
C ASP A 800 -38.61 41.51 0.09
N LEU A 801 -39.04 40.25 -0.09
CA LEU A 801 -40.44 39.94 -0.40
C LEU A 801 -41.42 40.33 0.72
N PHE A 802 -41.10 40.03 1.98
CA PHE A 802 -41.96 40.43 3.09
C PHE A 802 -42.05 41.94 3.23
N ARG A 803 -40.95 42.66 2.98
CA ARG A 803 -40.95 44.11 3.00
C ARG A 803 -41.84 44.68 1.90
N ASP A 804 -41.77 44.13 0.68
CA ASP A 804 -42.64 44.54 -0.44
C ASP A 804 -44.13 44.32 -0.13
N GLN A 805 -44.47 43.34 0.72
CA GLN A 805 -45.83 43.10 1.23
C GLN A 805 -46.22 43.97 2.45
N GLY A 806 -45.34 44.85 2.95
CA GLY A 806 -45.55 45.64 4.17
C GLY A 806 -45.45 44.84 5.48
N ARG A 807 -44.95 43.59 5.42
CA ARG A 807 -44.77 42.70 6.58
C ARG A 807 -43.42 42.96 7.25
N PHE A 808 -43.23 44.18 7.74
CA PHE A 808 -41.95 44.69 8.23
C PHE A 808 -41.34 43.86 9.37
N LYS A 809 -42.16 43.27 10.26
CA LYS A 809 -41.66 42.43 11.36
C LYS A 809 -40.98 41.16 10.84
N GLU A 810 -41.62 40.48 9.90
CA GLU A 810 -41.10 39.25 9.31
C GLU A 810 -39.88 39.55 8.42
N ALA A 811 -39.92 40.64 7.65
CA ALA A 811 -38.78 41.12 6.88
C ALA A 811 -37.54 41.38 7.76
N ALA A 812 -37.72 42.08 8.89
CA ALA A 812 -36.63 42.36 9.83
C ALA A 812 -36.05 41.07 10.45
N GLU A 813 -36.86 40.04 10.69
CA GLU A 813 -36.38 38.75 11.17
C GLU A 813 -35.48 38.06 10.14
N GLN A 814 -35.91 38.02 8.87
CA GLN A 814 -35.11 37.40 7.81
C GLN A 814 -33.80 38.16 7.55
N TYR A 815 -33.82 39.50 7.54
CA TYR A 815 -32.59 40.28 7.40
C TYR A 815 -31.61 40.12 8.57
N ARG A 816 -32.10 39.97 9.81
CA ARG A 816 -31.24 39.64 10.95
C ARG A 816 -30.54 38.30 10.75
N GLN A 817 -31.26 37.29 10.26
CA GLN A 817 -30.70 35.98 10.00
C GLN A 817 -29.70 36.02 8.84
N ALA A 818 -30.02 36.69 7.73
CA ALA A 818 -29.10 36.91 6.60
C ALA A 818 -27.79 37.60 7.05
N ASN A 819 -27.89 38.67 7.85
CA ASN A 819 -26.73 39.42 8.35
C ASN A 819 -25.94 38.63 9.42
N ARG A 820 -26.57 37.69 10.14
CA ARG A 820 -25.85 36.80 11.05
C ARG A 820 -25.00 35.79 10.27
N LEU A 821 -25.54 35.24 9.19
CA LEU A 821 -24.84 34.26 8.34
C LEU A 821 -23.72 34.91 7.53
N LYS A 822 -23.99 36.07 6.92
CA LYS A 822 -23.02 36.85 6.16
C LYS A 822 -23.19 38.35 6.45
N PRO A 823 -22.46 38.90 7.43
CA PRO A 823 -22.53 40.32 7.75
C PRO A 823 -22.20 41.18 6.52
N SER A 824 -23.10 42.08 6.15
CA SER A 824 -22.88 43.01 5.04
C SER A 824 -23.50 44.37 5.31
N VAL A 825 -22.87 45.43 4.78
CA VAL A 825 -23.40 46.79 4.91
C VAL A 825 -24.77 46.91 4.25
N GLY A 826 -24.96 46.28 3.09
CA GLY A 826 -26.23 46.29 2.37
C GLY A 826 -27.37 45.63 3.13
N ILE A 827 -27.15 44.46 3.72
CA ILE A 827 -28.20 43.75 4.49
C ILE A 827 -28.53 44.54 5.77
N ARG A 828 -27.53 45.15 6.42
CA ARG A 828 -27.76 45.99 7.60
C ARG A 828 -28.59 47.23 7.28
N GLN A 829 -28.31 47.90 6.17
CA GLN A 829 -29.11 49.03 5.70
C GLN A 829 -30.56 48.62 5.42
N LYS A 830 -30.77 47.45 4.77
CA LYS A 830 -32.12 46.89 4.55
C LYS A 830 -32.83 46.60 5.88
N LEU A 831 -32.13 46.07 6.88
CA LEU A 831 -32.68 45.83 8.21
C LEU A 831 -33.09 47.13 8.90
N ASP A 832 -32.20 48.11 8.94
CA ASP A 832 -32.43 49.39 9.64
C ASP A 832 -33.58 50.18 9.00
N SER A 833 -33.66 50.20 7.66
CA SER A 833 -34.77 50.85 6.94
C SER A 833 -36.12 50.17 7.24
N THR A 834 -36.14 48.85 7.25
CA THR A 834 -37.34 48.04 7.53
C THR A 834 -37.85 48.26 8.97
N LEU A 835 -36.94 48.44 9.94
CA LEU A 835 -37.30 48.75 11.33
C LEU A 835 -37.86 50.17 11.48
N ALA A 836 -37.32 51.14 10.73
CA ALA A 836 -37.81 52.52 10.71
C ALA A 836 -39.24 52.61 10.13
N GLU A 837 -39.52 51.90 9.03
CA GLU A 837 -40.83 51.88 8.37
C GLU A 837 -41.89 51.08 9.14
N GLY A 838 -41.49 50.05 9.90
CA GLY A 838 -42.38 49.24 10.73
C GLY A 838 -42.78 49.88 12.08
N SER A 839 -42.29 51.09 12.38
CA SER A 839 -42.58 51.79 13.64
C SER A 839 -43.90 52.58 13.54
N PRO A 840 -44.83 52.47 14.52
CA PRO A 840 -46.07 53.26 14.49
C PRO A 840 -45.75 54.77 14.57
N GLN A 841 -46.17 55.55 13.57
CA GLN A 841 -46.03 57.00 13.61
C GLN A 841 -46.76 57.58 14.82
N VAL A 842 -46.00 58.17 15.76
CA VAL A 842 -46.56 59.02 16.82
C VAL A 842 -47.14 60.26 16.14
N ARG A 843 -48.48 60.35 16.07
CA ARG A 843 -49.18 61.58 15.66
C ARG A 843 -48.88 62.68 16.68
N SER A 844 -48.08 63.67 16.30
CA SER A 844 -47.93 64.92 17.05
C SER A 844 -49.16 65.81 16.83
N GLY A 845 -50.14 65.73 17.73
CA GLY A 845 -51.19 66.74 17.91
C GLY A 845 -50.84 67.63 19.10
N ALA A 846 -50.74 68.93 18.85
CA ALA A 846 -50.47 69.97 19.84
C ALA A 846 -51.67 70.22 20.78
N ASP A 847 -51.43 70.44 22.08
CA ASP A 847 -51.94 71.64 22.78
C ASP A 847 -51.38 71.84 24.21
N VAL A 848 -50.74 73.00 24.40
CA VAL A 848 -50.82 73.96 25.54
C VAL A 848 -50.69 73.45 26.99
N ARG A 849 -49.58 73.84 27.67
CA ARG A 849 -49.53 74.93 28.69
C ARG A 849 -48.08 75.19 29.16
N PRO A 850 -47.68 76.45 29.43
CA PRO A 850 -46.36 76.79 29.92
C PRO A 850 -46.35 76.98 31.45
N THR A 851 -45.37 76.42 32.15
CA THR A 851 -44.92 76.95 33.44
C THR A 851 -43.41 76.79 33.60
N LYS A 852 -42.81 77.89 34.04
CA LYS A 852 -41.40 78.19 34.21
C LYS A 852 -40.72 77.40 35.35
N GLN A 853 -39.38 77.51 35.34
CA GLN A 853 -38.43 77.41 36.47
C GLN A 853 -38.12 75.98 36.95
N HIS A 854 -36.89 75.57 37.28
CA HIS A 854 -35.66 76.30 37.61
C HIS A 854 -34.43 75.41 37.33
N ASN A 855 -33.27 76.06 37.20
CA ASN A 855 -31.91 75.52 37.30
C ASN A 855 -31.71 74.45 38.37
N GLU A 856 -30.80 73.51 38.10
CA GLU A 856 -29.52 73.27 38.82
C GLU A 856 -28.99 71.89 38.35
N SER A 857 -27.97 71.83 37.51
CA SER A 857 -26.53 71.91 37.80
C SER A 857 -25.95 70.71 38.56
N ALA A 858 -24.81 70.25 38.03
CA ALA A 858 -23.85 69.29 38.57
C ALA A 858 -24.26 67.81 38.48
N GLY A 859 -23.41 66.90 38.04
CA GLY A 859 -22.01 67.00 37.68
C GLY A 859 -21.46 65.57 37.56
N ARG A 860 -20.63 65.37 36.52
CA ARG A 860 -19.54 64.40 36.37
C ARG A 860 -19.45 63.27 37.41
N LEU A 861 -19.48 62.02 36.93
CA LEU A 861 -18.27 61.29 36.51
C LEU A 861 -18.64 60.24 35.45
#